data_AF-A0A2A2K5T7-F1
#
_entry.id   AF-A0A2A2K5T7-F1
#
_cell.length_a   1.000
_cell.length_b   1.000
_cell.length_c   1.000
_cell.angle_alpha   90.00
_cell.angle_beta   90.00
_cell.angle_gamma   90.00
#
_symmetry.space_group_name_H-M   'P 1'
#
loop_
_entity.id
_entity.type
_entity.pdbx_description
1 polymer ?
#
loop_
_entity_poly.entity_id
_entity_poly.type
_entity_poly.pdbx_seq_one_letter_code
_entity_poly.pdbx_strand_id
1 'polypeptide(L)'
;MTIECARQSQSWCETFSIDTSEEYEVRGLLFVHNHDHEYRATFSSLIEKVGFDSIPIPENVCLHWLGPDDILRMVSIGNDIMRLIAQKKISSEYSFYYPDLVMRHRQGDVWAQPATVEALTSPYVIIQHKGAEDNPQVGYVVYYNRTGASSAEFEYFLDSLSRYQMLESNKTVQVRVTARDPHKNLVANFNAAKEKYARVWGFDPIREQVLGDVKITTIPAMVDALYFASDKNVFDALVQKHKVDSATIAQLFRNRNTIVSKKTERDDLAEHFSRLTHDYYDHKIISSKLGVAPRRERATTVELVGDVKPESVQAAVEELKKQILKVGDVAKVTRNGDDFILEVQYSRYDYKKSEFSQLIVKDAVINIRKTDLGYTIVAPQNEFVNGLRDDLANGVEAKSDQPVEKFTVSLFHVPLPKSRTEFFIELMSKMNGFSRRDVTDVYVYKPKPAKDSDEDLSSDDDETHIEKVLLRGNGVTRSSILQDLVGADDYYIVKICWLAKRVMGNGDVYKMEASFADPRNCEGFSVLLKTVYPNTDNKFTKYRPPMALEIEELTRVVEAAAKSIVQTHTGSNSIKMSGGIPSIVAVGRVELASKVGLDKEHLDSFGLEGVTVESASYSVRHNSLSGQNRSDPCLWALGATGERSCDKKPASGMKRVSFCLSAFFERRLGKLCIKLWCCSADAYTADMPAVRIHDWQPAFQQSETGQRSVGIGWQSGAAFTQ
;
A
#
# COMPACT_ATOMS: atom_id res chain seq x y z
N MET A 1 9.29 15.04 -25.15
CA MET A 1 10.05 14.03 -25.94
C MET A 1 9.16 13.11 -26.78
N THR A 2 8.38 12.17 -26.21
CA THR A 2 7.77 11.08 -27.01
C THR A 2 6.86 11.54 -28.15
N ILE A 3 6.07 12.60 -27.94
CA ILE A 3 5.15 13.13 -28.96
C ILE A 3 5.90 13.88 -30.07
N GLU A 4 6.97 14.62 -29.75
CA GLU A 4 7.80 15.26 -30.78
C GLU A 4 8.52 14.21 -31.63
N CYS A 5 9.03 13.14 -31.02
CA CYS A 5 9.58 12.00 -31.74
C CYS A 5 8.54 11.36 -32.68
N ALA A 6 7.28 11.20 -32.25
CA ALA A 6 6.21 10.70 -33.11
C ALA A 6 5.89 11.65 -34.29
N ARG A 7 5.84 12.97 -34.05
CA ARG A 7 5.65 14.00 -35.11
C ARG A 7 6.79 14.03 -36.15
N GLN A 8 8.00 13.60 -35.79
CA GLN A 8 9.18 13.62 -36.67
C GLN A 8 9.57 12.23 -37.23
N SER A 9 8.96 11.16 -36.74
CA SER A 9 9.33 9.78 -37.11
C SER A 9 8.62 9.36 -38.38
N GLN A 10 9.34 9.37 -39.51
CA GLN A 10 8.83 8.90 -40.81
C GLN A 10 8.20 7.50 -40.72
N SER A 11 8.82 6.56 -39.99
CA SER A 11 8.27 5.21 -39.80
C SER A 11 6.97 5.18 -38.98
N TRP A 12 6.69 6.22 -38.17
CA TRP A 12 5.44 6.36 -37.44
C TRP A 12 4.34 6.85 -38.40
N CYS A 13 4.63 7.87 -39.21
CA CYS A 13 3.74 8.34 -40.28
C CYS A 13 3.41 7.22 -41.28
N GLU A 14 4.40 6.42 -41.70
CA GLU A 14 4.21 5.26 -42.57
C GLU A 14 3.37 4.15 -41.91
N THR A 15 3.58 3.88 -40.61
CA THR A 15 2.81 2.84 -39.87
C THR A 15 1.34 3.21 -39.69
N PHE A 16 1.04 4.50 -39.48
CA PHE A 16 -0.32 5.00 -39.28
C PHE A 16 -0.96 5.60 -40.55
N SER A 17 -0.33 5.42 -41.72
CA SER A 17 -0.78 5.94 -43.01
C SER A 17 -1.16 7.42 -42.99
N ILE A 18 -0.35 8.25 -42.30
CA ILE A 18 -0.59 9.69 -42.18
C ILE A 18 -0.28 10.35 -43.52
N ASP A 19 -1.30 10.92 -44.17
CA ASP A 19 -1.09 11.75 -45.35
C ASP A 19 -0.44 13.08 -44.93
N THR A 20 0.83 13.24 -45.26
CA THR A 20 1.63 14.43 -44.92
C THR A 20 1.33 15.63 -45.84
N SER A 21 0.39 15.51 -46.78
CA SER A 21 -0.16 16.63 -47.54
C SER A 21 -1.40 17.28 -46.89
N GLU A 22 -2.02 16.63 -45.90
CA GLU A 22 -3.10 17.19 -45.08
C GLU A 22 -2.60 17.69 -43.71
N GLU A 23 -3.38 18.56 -43.04
CA GLU A 23 -3.07 19.00 -41.67
C GLU A 23 -3.39 17.90 -40.66
N TYR A 24 -2.37 17.32 -40.03
CA TYR A 24 -2.51 16.29 -38.99
C TYR A 24 -2.01 16.75 -37.62
N GLU A 25 -2.66 16.32 -36.53
CA GLU A 25 -2.27 16.63 -35.15
C GLU A 25 -1.93 15.36 -34.37
N VAL A 26 -0.66 15.22 -33.94
CA VAL A 26 -0.25 14.15 -33.01
C VAL A 26 -0.42 14.62 -31.57
N ARG A 27 -1.13 13.83 -30.76
CA ARG A 27 -1.51 14.09 -29.37
C ARG A 27 -1.04 12.98 -28.43
N GLY A 28 -0.92 13.30 -27.13
CA GLY A 28 -0.70 12.30 -26.09
C GLY A 28 -2.01 11.74 -25.55
N LEU A 29 -2.02 10.43 -25.23
CA LEU A 29 -3.11 9.79 -24.50
C LEU A 29 -2.54 8.86 -23.42
N LEU A 30 -2.83 9.15 -22.16
CA LEU A 30 -2.59 8.27 -21.02
C LEU A 30 -3.83 7.39 -20.77
N PHE A 31 -3.77 6.12 -21.16
CA PHE A 31 -4.85 5.16 -20.96
C PHE A 31 -4.59 4.32 -19.69
N VAL A 32 -5.33 4.59 -18.61
CA VAL A 32 -5.15 3.88 -17.32
C VAL A 32 -6.29 2.90 -17.08
N HIS A 33 -6.01 1.62 -17.32
CA HIS A 33 -6.94 0.52 -17.04
C HIS A 33 -6.63 -0.14 -15.69
N ASN A 34 -7.67 -0.34 -14.87
CA ASN A 34 -7.60 -1.02 -13.58
C ASN A 34 -7.59 -2.55 -13.77
N HIS A 35 -6.50 -3.08 -14.31
CA HIS A 35 -6.38 -4.46 -14.80
C HIS A 35 -6.66 -5.54 -13.74
N ASP A 36 -6.29 -5.30 -12.48
CA ASP A 36 -6.52 -6.21 -11.35
C ASP A 36 -7.85 -5.94 -10.63
N HIS A 37 -8.49 -4.79 -10.85
CA HIS A 37 -9.65 -4.29 -10.10
C HIS A 37 -9.40 -4.08 -8.58
N GLU A 38 -8.14 -4.03 -8.12
CA GLU A 38 -7.80 -3.67 -6.73
C GLU A 38 -7.98 -2.18 -6.46
N TYR A 39 -7.75 -1.33 -7.47
CA TYR A 39 -7.77 0.13 -7.29
C TYR A 39 -9.21 0.67 -7.13
N ARG A 40 -9.68 0.70 -5.88
CA ARG A 40 -11.04 1.15 -5.51
C ARG A 40 -11.22 2.65 -5.31
N ALA A 41 -10.13 3.43 -5.32
CA ALA A 41 -10.21 4.89 -5.20
C ALA A 41 -10.60 5.52 -6.55
N THR A 42 -11.24 6.69 -6.53
CA THR A 42 -11.56 7.42 -7.77
C THR A 42 -10.28 7.94 -8.41
N PHE A 43 -10.03 7.61 -9.68
CA PHE A 43 -8.80 7.96 -10.39
C PHE A 43 -8.51 9.48 -10.41
N SER A 44 -9.56 10.32 -10.42
CA SER A 44 -9.42 11.78 -10.26
C SER A 44 -8.63 12.18 -9.02
N SER A 45 -8.86 11.51 -7.88
CA SER A 45 -8.15 11.79 -6.62
C SER A 45 -6.67 11.36 -6.60
N LEU A 46 -6.23 10.63 -7.64
CA LEU A 46 -4.82 10.40 -7.94
C LEU A 46 -4.29 11.51 -8.85
N ILE A 47 -4.99 11.80 -9.95
CA ILE A 47 -4.51 12.74 -10.96
C ILE A 47 -4.41 14.19 -10.43
N GLU A 48 -5.29 14.57 -9.51
CA GLU A 48 -5.23 15.85 -8.76
C GLU A 48 -3.92 16.04 -7.98
N LYS A 49 -3.22 14.95 -7.63
CA LYS A 49 -1.94 14.98 -6.89
C LYS A 49 -0.71 15.02 -7.79
N VAL A 50 -0.87 14.88 -9.11
CA VAL A 50 0.24 14.77 -10.07
C VAL A 50 0.95 16.11 -10.29
N GLY A 51 0.35 17.24 -9.88
CA GLY A 51 1.00 18.55 -9.89
C GLY A 51 1.38 18.99 -11.30
N PHE A 52 0.39 19.05 -12.20
CA PHE A 52 0.58 19.23 -13.64
C PHE A 52 1.50 20.40 -14.04
N ASP A 53 1.54 21.47 -13.27
CA ASP A 53 2.42 22.64 -13.50
C ASP A 53 3.93 22.29 -13.47
N SER A 54 4.30 21.15 -12.87
CA SER A 54 5.66 20.61 -12.86
C SER A 54 6.02 19.78 -14.10
N ILE A 55 5.05 19.45 -14.96
CA ILE A 55 5.25 18.65 -16.17
C ILE A 55 5.58 19.59 -17.35
N PRO A 56 6.79 19.52 -17.94
CA PRO A 56 7.13 20.35 -19.10
C PRO A 56 6.42 19.82 -20.37
N ILE A 57 5.24 20.36 -20.65
CA ILE A 57 4.47 20.11 -21.88
C ILE A 57 4.89 21.14 -22.95
N PRO A 58 5.32 20.72 -24.16
CA PRO A 58 5.67 21.65 -25.23
C PRO A 58 4.47 22.45 -25.76
N GLU A 59 4.74 23.59 -26.39
CA GLU A 59 3.71 24.40 -27.04
C GLU A 59 2.92 23.59 -28.09
N ASN A 60 1.59 23.78 -28.12
CA ASN A 60 0.69 23.12 -29.07
C ASN A 60 0.76 21.57 -29.01
N VAL A 61 0.89 21.02 -27.80
CA VAL A 61 0.78 19.58 -27.50
C VAL A 61 -0.37 19.33 -26.52
N CYS A 62 -1.44 18.70 -26.99
CA CYS A 62 -2.52 18.23 -26.11
C CYS A 62 -2.17 16.88 -25.47
N LEU A 63 -2.30 16.79 -24.14
CA LEU A 63 -2.27 15.53 -23.39
C LEU A 63 -3.67 15.19 -22.88
N HIS A 64 -4.19 14.04 -23.28
CA HIS A 64 -5.43 13.46 -22.78
C HIS A 64 -5.14 12.36 -21.78
N TRP A 65 -6.08 12.08 -20.88
CA TRP A 65 -6.07 10.87 -20.07
C TRP A 65 -7.46 10.22 -20.05
N LEU A 66 -7.50 8.91 -19.82
CA LEU A 66 -8.71 8.12 -19.63
C LEU A 66 -8.52 7.24 -18.39
N GLY A 67 -9.38 7.44 -17.39
CA GLY A 67 -9.39 6.62 -16.18
C GLY A 67 -10.22 5.33 -16.34
N PRO A 68 -10.18 4.43 -15.36
CA PRO A 68 -10.99 3.21 -15.37
C PRO A 68 -12.49 3.48 -15.52
N ASP A 69 -13.00 4.52 -14.85
CA ASP A 69 -14.40 4.96 -14.97
C ASP A 69 -14.76 5.40 -16.40
N ASP A 70 -13.86 6.09 -17.11
CA ASP A 70 -14.07 6.51 -18.51
C ASP A 70 -14.11 5.31 -19.46
N ILE A 71 -13.22 4.34 -19.24
CA ILE A 71 -13.16 3.11 -20.04
C ILE A 71 -14.46 2.30 -19.87
N LEU A 72 -14.90 2.07 -18.63
CA LEU A 72 -16.16 1.38 -18.34
C LEU A 72 -17.39 2.14 -18.89
N ARG A 73 -17.37 3.48 -18.83
CA ARG A 73 -18.40 4.35 -19.41
C ARG A 73 -18.47 4.24 -20.93
N MET A 74 -17.34 4.25 -21.64
CA MET A 74 -17.31 4.07 -23.10
C MET A 74 -17.79 2.67 -23.52
N VAL A 75 -17.40 1.61 -22.80
CA VAL A 75 -17.92 0.25 -23.02
C VAL A 75 -19.43 0.21 -22.78
N SER A 76 -19.94 0.89 -21.75
CA SER A 76 -21.38 0.97 -21.45
C SER A 76 -22.16 1.71 -22.56
N ILE A 77 -21.58 2.77 -23.14
CA ILE A 77 -22.13 3.49 -24.31
C ILE A 77 -22.17 2.58 -25.53
N GLY A 78 -21.06 1.92 -25.90
CA GLY A 78 -21.00 1.01 -27.05
C GLY A 78 -22.01 -0.14 -26.97
N ASN A 79 -22.12 -0.75 -25.78
CA ASN A 79 -23.11 -1.79 -25.51
C ASN A 79 -24.57 -1.29 -25.62
N ASP A 80 -24.82 -0.03 -25.24
CA ASP A 80 -26.15 0.56 -25.40
C ASP A 80 -26.49 0.94 -26.85
N ILE A 81 -25.52 1.42 -27.63
CA ILE A 81 -25.70 1.66 -29.08
C ILE A 81 -26.04 0.34 -29.79
N MET A 82 -25.26 -0.72 -29.56
CA MET A 82 -25.56 -2.05 -30.11
C MET A 82 -26.96 -2.55 -29.69
N ARG A 83 -27.35 -2.33 -28.43
CA ARG A 83 -28.69 -2.68 -27.93
C ARG A 83 -29.81 -1.86 -28.58
N LEU A 84 -29.61 -0.57 -28.82
CA LEU A 84 -30.60 0.30 -29.48
C LEU A 84 -30.80 -0.10 -30.95
N ILE A 85 -29.72 -0.42 -31.66
CA ILE A 85 -29.75 -0.93 -33.04
C ILE A 85 -30.45 -2.30 -33.08
N ALA A 86 -30.11 -3.23 -32.19
CA ALA A 86 -30.74 -4.55 -32.10
C ALA A 86 -32.23 -4.48 -31.71
N GLN A 87 -32.63 -3.47 -30.93
CA GLN A 87 -34.04 -3.15 -30.62
C GLN A 87 -34.72 -2.29 -31.70
N LYS A 88 -34.04 -2.00 -32.82
CA LYS A 88 -34.48 -1.14 -33.94
C LYS A 88 -34.90 0.28 -33.57
N LYS A 89 -34.49 0.76 -32.38
CA LYS A 89 -34.83 2.09 -31.84
C LYS A 89 -33.98 3.21 -32.43
N ILE A 90 -32.85 2.85 -33.06
CA ILE A 90 -32.02 3.71 -33.90
C ILE A 90 -31.54 2.88 -35.10
N SER A 91 -31.26 3.53 -36.23
CA SER A 91 -30.61 2.91 -37.38
C SER A 91 -29.15 2.56 -37.08
N SER A 92 -28.63 1.54 -37.77
CA SER A 92 -27.19 1.26 -37.84
C SER A 92 -26.41 2.37 -38.56
N GLU A 93 -27.08 3.17 -39.38
CA GLU A 93 -26.52 4.39 -39.97
C GLU A 93 -26.60 5.56 -38.97
N TYR A 94 -25.56 5.65 -38.13
CA TYR A 94 -25.37 6.71 -37.15
C TYR A 94 -24.00 7.40 -37.29
N SER A 95 -23.85 8.58 -36.68
CA SER A 95 -22.62 9.38 -36.70
C SER A 95 -22.52 10.27 -35.45
N PHE A 96 -21.31 10.61 -35.01
CA PHE A 96 -21.11 11.51 -33.86
C PHE A 96 -21.43 12.95 -34.26
N TYR A 97 -22.35 13.59 -33.53
CA TYR A 97 -22.86 14.90 -33.91
C TYR A 97 -22.11 16.02 -33.19
N TYR A 98 -21.51 16.90 -33.99
CA TYR A 98 -20.85 18.13 -33.54
C TYR A 98 -21.70 19.35 -33.95
N PRO A 99 -22.24 20.12 -32.99
CA PRO A 99 -23.00 21.33 -33.30
C PRO A 99 -22.09 22.43 -33.83
N ASP A 100 -22.63 23.27 -34.71
CA ASP A 100 -21.95 24.48 -35.19
C ASP A 100 -21.89 25.53 -34.07
N LEU A 101 -20.70 26.07 -33.81
CA LEU A 101 -20.45 27.05 -32.74
C LEU A 101 -20.28 28.46 -33.33
N VAL A 102 -20.70 29.48 -32.59
CA VAL A 102 -20.68 30.90 -33.02
C VAL A 102 -19.28 31.38 -33.47
N MET A 103 -18.21 30.79 -32.95
CA MET A 103 -16.81 31.10 -33.30
C MET A 103 -16.16 30.10 -34.26
N ARG A 104 -16.75 28.90 -34.46
CA ARG A 104 -16.20 27.82 -35.29
C ARG A 104 -17.32 26.91 -35.81
N HIS A 105 -17.47 26.87 -37.12
CA HIS A 105 -18.33 25.90 -37.81
C HIS A 105 -17.69 24.49 -37.79
N ARG A 106 -18.51 23.46 -37.93
CA ARG A 106 -18.06 22.08 -38.12
C ARG A 106 -17.36 21.97 -39.49
N GLN A 107 -16.25 21.23 -39.53
CA GLN A 107 -15.57 20.86 -40.77
C GLN A 107 -16.15 19.53 -41.31
N GLY A 108 -16.34 19.44 -42.63
CA GLY A 108 -16.95 18.28 -43.28
C GLY A 108 -18.49 18.25 -43.20
N ASP A 109 -19.07 17.14 -43.69
CA ASP A 109 -20.52 16.91 -43.66
C ASP A 109 -21.05 16.73 -42.21
N VAL A 110 -22.37 16.66 -42.05
CA VAL A 110 -22.99 16.24 -40.78
C VAL A 110 -22.77 14.74 -40.52
N TRP A 111 -22.66 13.90 -41.56
CA TRP A 111 -22.47 12.45 -41.45
C TRP A 111 -21.00 12.02 -41.59
N ALA A 112 -20.74 10.73 -41.35
CA ALA A 112 -19.42 10.10 -41.31
C ALA A 112 -18.41 10.69 -40.29
N GLN A 113 -18.85 11.63 -39.45
CA GLN A 113 -18.07 12.24 -38.38
C GLN A 113 -17.68 11.19 -37.31
N PRO A 114 -16.37 11.04 -37.00
CA PRO A 114 -15.85 10.11 -36.00
C PRO A 114 -15.96 10.66 -34.57
N ALA A 115 -15.66 9.84 -33.57
CA ALA A 115 -15.55 10.29 -32.17
C ALA A 115 -14.17 10.90 -31.88
N THR A 116 -14.11 12.16 -31.43
CA THR A 116 -12.90 12.77 -30.87
C THR A 116 -12.73 12.38 -29.39
N VAL A 117 -11.50 12.46 -28.88
CA VAL A 117 -11.22 12.17 -27.46
C VAL A 117 -11.94 13.16 -26.56
N GLU A 118 -12.01 14.44 -26.96
CA GLU A 118 -12.76 15.49 -26.27
C GLU A 118 -14.27 15.20 -26.23
N ALA A 119 -14.86 14.66 -27.30
CA ALA A 119 -16.24 14.22 -27.27
C ALA A 119 -16.41 13.08 -26.26
N LEU A 120 -15.56 12.06 -26.31
CA LEU A 120 -15.63 10.89 -25.43
C LEU A 120 -15.40 11.23 -23.94
N THR A 121 -14.66 12.30 -23.62
CA THR A 121 -14.46 12.80 -22.23
C THR A 121 -15.42 13.93 -21.84
N SER A 122 -16.27 14.41 -22.74
CA SER A 122 -17.18 15.54 -22.51
C SER A 122 -18.27 15.29 -21.45
N PRO A 123 -18.99 16.35 -21.01
CA PRO A 123 -20.18 16.23 -20.19
C PRO A 123 -21.36 15.51 -20.86
N TYR A 124 -21.40 15.43 -22.20
CA TYR A 124 -22.38 14.63 -22.95
C TYR A 124 -21.93 14.36 -24.38
N VAL A 125 -22.01 13.09 -24.82
CA VAL A 125 -21.77 12.70 -26.22
C VAL A 125 -23.10 12.74 -26.97
N ILE A 126 -23.13 13.32 -28.18
CA ILE A 126 -24.30 13.29 -29.06
C ILE A 126 -24.02 12.37 -30.26
N ILE A 127 -24.95 11.47 -30.54
CA ILE A 127 -25.00 10.67 -31.77
C ILE A 127 -26.28 11.01 -32.51
N GLN A 128 -26.19 11.19 -33.83
CA GLN A 128 -27.35 11.29 -34.71
C GLN A 128 -27.52 10.01 -35.54
N HIS A 129 -28.75 9.64 -35.89
CA HIS A 129 -29.07 8.47 -36.71
C HIS A 129 -30.18 8.76 -37.72
N LYS A 130 -30.18 8.04 -38.86
CA LYS A 130 -31.17 8.20 -39.95
C LYS A 130 -32.55 7.57 -39.61
N GLY A 131 -33.09 7.88 -38.44
CA GLY A 131 -34.35 7.33 -37.94
C GLY A 131 -34.28 5.89 -37.46
N ALA A 132 -35.45 5.28 -37.32
CA ALA A 132 -35.75 3.96 -36.76
C ALA A 132 -36.93 3.34 -37.54
N GLU A 133 -37.22 2.04 -37.37
CA GLU A 133 -38.37 1.42 -38.07
C GLU A 133 -39.71 2.09 -37.72
N ASP A 134 -39.89 2.49 -36.46
CA ASP A 134 -41.11 3.18 -35.99
C ASP A 134 -41.16 4.68 -36.35
N ASN A 135 -40.03 5.28 -36.75
CA ASN A 135 -39.95 6.71 -37.11
C ASN A 135 -38.75 7.00 -38.04
N PRO A 136 -38.98 7.27 -39.34
CA PRO A 136 -37.90 7.50 -40.31
C PRO A 136 -37.25 8.90 -40.24
N GLN A 137 -37.66 9.78 -39.32
CA GLN A 137 -37.05 11.10 -39.15
C GLN A 137 -35.69 11.01 -38.44
N VAL A 138 -34.80 11.99 -38.69
CA VAL A 138 -33.49 12.06 -38.01
C VAL A 138 -33.69 12.17 -36.49
N GLY A 139 -33.01 11.29 -35.77
CA GLY A 139 -33.06 11.22 -34.30
C GLY A 139 -31.68 11.37 -33.67
N TYR A 140 -31.68 11.72 -32.39
CA TYR A 140 -30.49 11.97 -31.59
C TYR A 140 -30.51 11.16 -30.29
N VAL A 141 -29.38 10.57 -29.96
CA VAL A 141 -29.10 9.93 -28.67
C VAL A 141 -28.03 10.75 -27.95
N VAL A 142 -28.36 11.25 -26.77
CA VAL A 142 -27.46 12.10 -25.96
C VAL A 142 -27.03 11.33 -24.72
N TYR A 143 -25.79 10.85 -24.72
CA TYR A 143 -25.18 10.11 -23.61
C TYR A 143 -24.63 11.09 -22.56
N TYR A 144 -25.43 11.33 -21.53
CA TYR A 144 -25.25 12.39 -20.53
C TYR A 144 -24.38 11.93 -19.34
N ASN A 145 -23.22 12.57 -19.16
CA ASN A 145 -22.15 12.17 -18.25
C ASN A 145 -22.06 13.08 -17.01
N ARG A 146 -23.20 13.41 -16.40
CA ARG A 146 -23.31 14.14 -15.12
C ARG A 146 -24.38 13.51 -14.23
N THR A 147 -24.35 13.84 -12.94
CA THR A 147 -25.17 13.17 -11.91
C THR A 147 -26.63 13.62 -11.91
N GLY A 148 -26.97 14.79 -12.47
CA GLY A 148 -28.35 15.32 -12.46
C GLY A 148 -28.81 15.69 -11.05
N ALA A 149 -27.92 16.29 -10.27
CA ALA A 149 -28.14 16.64 -8.86
C ALA A 149 -29.15 17.77 -8.67
N SER A 150 -29.33 18.66 -9.65
CA SER A 150 -30.27 19.79 -9.57
C SER A 150 -31.15 19.94 -10.83
N SER A 151 -32.21 20.75 -10.73
CA SER A 151 -32.97 21.18 -11.92
C SER A 151 -32.19 22.20 -12.77
N ALA A 152 -31.42 23.10 -12.15
CA ALA A 152 -30.65 24.13 -12.86
C ALA A 152 -29.59 23.54 -13.82
N GLU A 153 -28.98 22.43 -13.43
CA GLU A 153 -28.08 21.61 -14.27
C GLU A 153 -28.77 21.13 -15.57
N PHE A 154 -30.05 20.73 -15.47
CA PHE A 154 -30.84 20.32 -16.62
C PHE A 154 -31.45 21.50 -17.40
N GLU A 155 -31.76 22.62 -16.75
CA GLU A 155 -32.19 23.87 -17.42
C GLU A 155 -31.10 24.37 -18.39
N TYR A 156 -29.83 24.37 -17.96
CA TYR A 156 -28.69 24.71 -18.82
C TYR A 156 -28.46 23.69 -19.96
N PHE A 157 -28.69 22.40 -19.68
CA PHE A 157 -28.58 21.33 -20.69
C PHE A 157 -29.68 21.45 -21.77
N LEU A 158 -30.93 21.71 -21.38
CA LEU A 158 -32.04 21.95 -22.32
C LEU A 158 -31.79 23.21 -23.16
N ASP A 159 -31.22 24.27 -22.58
CA ASP A 159 -30.82 25.46 -23.33
C ASP A 159 -29.70 25.17 -24.35
N SER A 160 -28.75 24.30 -23.99
CA SER A 160 -27.71 23.82 -24.92
C SER A 160 -28.35 23.08 -26.12
N LEU A 161 -29.25 22.12 -25.86
CA LEU A 161 -29.98 21.39 -26.92
C LEU A 161 -30.86 22.32 -27.79
N SER A 162 -31.44 23.37 -27.21
CA SER A 162 -32.19 24.39 -27.96
C SER A 162 -31.28 25.18 -28.90
N ARG A 163 -30.10 25.59 -28.46
CA ARG A 163 -29.12 26.32 -29.29
C ARG A 163 -28.62 25.48 -30.45
N TYR A 164 -28.52 24.16 -30.26
CA TYR A 164 -28.14 23.20 -31.30
C TYR A 164 -29.31 22.80 -32.24
N GLN A 165 -30.47 23.45 -32.14
CA GLN A 165 -31.66 23.18 -32.97
C GLN A 165 -32.12 21.70 -32.89
N MET A 166 -31.93 21.05 -31.74
CA MET A 166 -32.31 19.65 -31.53
C MET A 166 -33.75 19.49 -31.02
N LEU A 167 -34.32 20.56 -30.45
CA LEU A 167 -35.67 20.59 -29.88
C LEU A 167 -36.70 21.11 -30.90
N GLU A 168 -36.85 20.40 -32.01
CA GLU A 168 -37.82 20.71 -33.09
C GLU A 168 -38.79 19.55 -33.31
N SER A 169 -40.00 19.83 -33.78
CA SER A 169 -41.12 18.85 -33.83
C SER A 169 -40.94 17.68 -34.82
N ASN A 170 -39.93 17.73 -35.69
CA ASN A 170 -39.55 16.63 -36.58
C ASN A 170 -38.34 15.81 -36.07
N LYS A 171 -37.67 16.23 -34.98
CA LYS A 171 -36.48 15.58 -34.43
C LYS A 171 -36.84 14.83 -33.16
N THR A 172 -36.29 13.62 -32.98
CA THR A 172 -36.42 12.87 -31.72
C THR A 172 -35.14 12.97 -30.90
N VAL A 173 -35.27 13.15 -29.57
CA VAL A 173 -34.12 13.25 -28.65
C VAL A 173 -34.29 12.28 -27.48
N GLN A 174 -33.35 11.33 -27.36
CA GLN A 174 -33.30 10.35 -26.28
C GLN A 174 -32.10 10.65 -25.36
N VAL A 175 -32.34 11.00 -24.10
CA VAL A 175 -31.28 11.32 -23.13
C VAL A 175 -30.96 10.08 -22.30
N ARG A 176 -29.68 9.72 -22.26
CA ARG A 176 -29.20 8.43 -21.72
C ARG A 176 -28.07 8.69 -20.73
N VAL A 177 -28.38 8.64 -19.44
CA VAL A 177 -27.43 9.01 -18.37
C VAL A 177 -26.43 7.87 -18.16
N THR A 178 -25.15 8.23 -18.24
CA THR A 178 -23.98 7.31 -18.21
C THR A 178 -23.11 7.47 -16.97
N ALA A 179 -23.44 8.41 -16.07
CA ALA A 179 -22.75 8.62 -14.81
C ALA A 179 -22.87 7.37 -13.90
N ARG A 180 -21.75 7.01 -13.23
CA ARG A 180 -21.64 5.81 -12.37
C ARG A 180 -22.58 5.83 -11.15
N ASP A 181 -22.80 7.02 -10.57
CA ASP A 181 -23.75 7.25 -9.47
C ASP A 181 -24.71 8.40 -9.84
N PRO A 182 -25.82 8.13 -10.55
CA PRO A 182 -26.81 9.13 -10.90
C PRO A 182 -27.65 9.51 -9.67
N HIS A 183 -27.93 10.80 -9.51
CA HIS A 183 -28.62 11.31 -8.32
C HIS A 183 -30.01 10.68 -8.14
N LYS A 184 -30.39 10.34 -6.91
CA LYS A 184 -31.64 9.61 -6.60
C LYS A 184 -32.90 10.27 -7.18
N ASN A 185 -32.90 11.60 -7.31
CA ASN A 185 -34.02 12.38 -7.84
C ASN A 185 -33.85 12.76 -9.32
N LEU A 186 -32.95 12.12 -10.08
CA LEU A 186 -32.61 12.39 -11.49
C LEU A 186 -33.82 12.78 -12.36
N VAL A 187 -34.84 11.91 -12.40
CA VAL A 187 -36.02 12.08 -13.24
C VAL A 187 -36.90 13.24 -12.77
N ALA A 188 -37.02 13.44 -11.45
CA ALA A 188 -37.77 14.56 -10.88
C ALA A 188 -37.06 15.91 -11.13
N ASN A 189 -35.73 15.94 -10.99
CA ASN A 189 -34.90 17.10 -11.33
C ASN A 189 -35.01 17.47 -12.81
N PHE A 190 -34.99 16.47 -13.71
CA PHE A 190 -35.17 16.66 -15.15
C PHE A 190 -36.58 17.18 -15.50
N ASN A 191 -37.63 16.58 -14.94
CA ASN A 191 -39.01 17.02 -15.21
C ASN A 191 -39.26 18.45 -14.68
N ALA A 192 -38.78 18.78 -13.47
CA ALA A 192 -38.85 20.14 -12.93
C ALA A 192 -38.08 21.16 -13.79
N ALA A 193 -36.98 20.74 -14.45
CA ALA A 193 -36.29 21.57 -15.42
C ALA A 193 -37.13 21.78 -16.69
N LYS A 194 -37.80 20.74 -17.21
CA LYS A 194 -38.71 20.86 -18.37
C LYS A 194 -39.86 21.84 -18.10
N GLU A 195 -40.51 21.75 -16.94
CA GLU A 195 -41.59 22.66 -16.52
C GLU A 195 -41.14 24.12 -16.43
N LYS A 196 -39.94 24.38 -15.88
CA LYS A 196 -39.36 25.73 -15.82
C LYS A 196 -38.97 26.25 -17.21
N TYR A 197 -38.38 25.41 -18.06
CA TYR A 197 -37.91 25.81 -19.37
C TYR A 197 -39.09 26.10 -20.33
N ALA A 198 -40.16 25.29 -20.28
CA ALA A 198 -41.42 25.56 -20.97
C ALA A 198 -42.06 26.90 -20.52
N ARG A 199 -41.98 27.24 -19.23
CA ARG A 199 -42.43 28.54 -18.69
C ARG A 199 -41.59 29.71 -19.22
N VAL A 200 -40.27 29.55 -19.36
CA VAL A 200 -39.39 30.57 -19.99
C VAL A 200 -39.74 30.78 -21.47
N TRP A 201 -40.18 29.72 -22.16
CA TRP A 201 -40.74 29.80 -23.51
C TRP A 201 -42.21 30.28 -23.59
N GLY A 202 -42.82 30.67 -22.46
CA GLY A 202 -44.18 31.22 -22.45
C GLY A 202 -45.30 30.21 -22.68
N PHE A 203 -45.06 28.91 -22.45
CA PHE A 203 -46.03 27.82 -22.66
C PHE A 203 -46.55 27.69 -24.10
N ASP A 204 -45.66 27.79 -25.09
CA ASP A 204 -45.91 27.35 -26.47
C ASP A 204 -46.26 25.84 -26.47
N PRO A 205 -47.49 25.43 -26.86
CA PRO A 205 -47.92 24.03 -26.74
C PRO A 205 -47.14 23.05 -27.61
N ILE A 206 -46.62 23.49 -28.76
CA ILE A 206 -45.82 22.65 -29.66
C ILE A 206 -44.46 22.38 -29.01
N ARG A 207 -43.86 23.42 -28.44
CA ARG A 207 -42.57 23.29 -27.72
C ARG A 207 -42.71 22.51 -26.41
N GLU A 208 -43.82 22.68 -25.70
CA GLU A 208 -44.10 21.90 -24.49
C GLU A 208 -44.28 20.41 -24.81
N GLN A 209 -44.95 20.07 -25.93
CA GLN A 209 -45.00 18.70 -26.43
C GLN A 209 -43.61 18.15 -26.77
N VAL A 210 -42.78 18.90 -27.52
CA VAL A 210 -41.41 18.49 -27.88
C VAL A 210 -40.56 18.25 -26.64
N LEU A 211 -40.63 19.12 -25.62
CA LEU A 211 -39.99 18.89 -24.32
C LEU A 211 -40.55 17.65 -23.63
N GLY A 212 -41.88 17.46 -23.65
CA GLY A 212 -42.57 16.28 -23.14
C GLY A 212 -41.98 14.97 -23.68
N ASP A 213 -41.79 14.91 -25.01
CA ASP A 213 -41.27 13.74 -25.73
C ASP A 213 -39.78 13.44 -25.46
N VAL A 214 -38.98 14.41 -24.97
CA VAL A 214 -37.60 14.14 -24.51
C VAL A 214 -37.63 13.22 -23.28
N LYS A 215 -37.23 11.97 -23.49
CA LYS A 215 -37.17 10.90 -22.49
C LYS A 215 -35.77 10.78 -21.92
N ILE A 216 -35.65 10.90 -20.60
CA ILE A 216 -34.42 10.60 -19.86
C ILE A 216 -34.45 9.16 -19.32
N THR A 217 -33.37 8.42 -19.52
CA THR A 217 -33.19 7.05 -19.00
C THR A 217 -31.78 6.89 -18.47
N THR A 218 -31.57 6.10 -17.42
CA THR A 218 -30.22 5.59 -17.09
C THR A 218 -29.89 4.42 -18.00
N ILE A 219 -28.63 4.26 -18.39
CA ILE A 219 -28.14 2.97 -18.88
C ILE A 219 -27.62 2.15 -17.69
N PRO A 220 -27.68 0.80 -17.71
CA PRO A 220 -26.92 0.00 -16.78
C PRO A 220 -25.43 0.27 -17.01
N ALA A 221 -24.75 0.81 -15.99
CA ALA A 221 -23.30 0.90 -16.01
C ALA A 221 -22.71 -0.52 -15.98
N MET A 222 -21.59 -0.72 -16.68
CA MET A 222 -20.70 -1.84 -16.37
C MET A 222 -20.23 -1.70 -14.92
N VAL A 223 -20.76 -2.55 -14.04
CA VAL A 223 -20.21 -2.78 -12.70
C VAL A 223 -18.93 -3.58 -12.85
N ASP A 224 -17.97 -3.42 -11.94
CA ASP A 224 -16.81 -4.31 -11.82
C ASP A 224 -17.27 -5.77 -11.89
N ALA A 225 -16.73 -6.52 -12.85
CA ALA A 225 -17.28 -7.80 -13.22
C ALA A 225 -17.15 -8.78 -12.04
N LEU A 226 -18.30 -9.31 -11.58
CA LEU A 226 -18.28 -10.53 -10.80
C LEU A 226 -17.79 -11.63 -11.75
N TYR A 227 -16.51 -11.98 -11.66
CA TYR A 227 -15.80 -12.73 -12.71
C TYR A 227 -16.59 -13.96 -13.16
N PHE A 228 -16.87 -14.03 -14.47
CA PHE A 228 -17.42 -15.24 -15.06
C PHE A 228 -16.34 -16.32 -14.95
N ALA A 229 -16.52 -17.23 -13.99
CA ALA A 229 -15.59 -18.33 -13.79
C ALA A 229 -15.60 -19.22 -15.04
N SER A 230 -14.44 -19.39 -15.67
CA SER A 230 -14.30 -20.28 -16.83
C SER A 230 -14.72 -21.72 -16.49
N ASP A 231 -15.00 -22.51 -17.53
CA ASP A 231 -15.20 -23.95 -17.46
C ASP A 231 -14.06 -24.64 -16.67
N LYS A 232 -12.80 -24.27 -16.95
CA LYS A 232 -11.64 -24.75 -16.19
C LYS A 232 -11.75 -24.40 -14.70
N ASN A 233 -12.11 -23.16 -14.37
CA ASN A 233 -12.18 -22.72 -12.98
C ASN A 233 -13.32 -23.44 -12.23
N VAL A 234 -14.42 -23.74 -12.91
CA VAL A 234 -15.53 -24.57 -12.40
C VAL A 234 -15.09 -26.03 -12.23
N PHE A 235 -14.34 -26.59 -13.17
CA PHE A 235 -13.76 -27.92 -13.06
C PHE A 235 -12.81 -28.03 -11.86
N ASP A 236 -11.79 -27.17 -11.78
CA ASP A 236 -10.82 -27.11 -10.69
C ASP A 236 -11.51 -26.87 -9.33
N ALA A 237 -12.60 -26.11 -9.30
CA ALA A 237 -13.45 -25.94 -8.13
C ALA A 237 -14.17 -27.24 -7.71
N LEU A 238 -14.79 -27.94 -8.67
CA LEU A 238 -15.58 -29.15 -8.40
C LEU A 238 -14.71 -30.39 -8.17
N VAL A 239 -13.48 -30.46 -8.66
CA VAL A 239 -12.56 -31.58 -8.34
C VAL A 239 -12.05 -31.52 -6.89
N GLN A 240 -12.08 -30.36 -6.21
CA GLN A 240 -11.61 -30.18 -4.82
C GLN A 240 -12.46 -30.91 -3.76
N LYS A 241 -12.26 -32.24 -3.66
CA LYS A 241 -12.93 -33.20 -2.76
C LYS A 241 -12.87 -32.85 -1.26
N HIS A 242 -11.87 -32.06 -0.85
CA HIS A 242 -11.70 -31.61 0.54
C HIS A 242 -12.51 -30.36 0.90
N LYS A 243 -13.15 -29.70 -0.07
CA LYS A 243 -13.90 -28.46 0.10
C LYS A 243 -15.35 -28.60 -0.38
N VAL A 244 -15.53 -29.01 -1.64
CA VAL A 244 -16.86 -29.24 -2.23
C VAL A 244 -17.29 -30.68 -1.95
N ASP A 245 -18.40 -30.87 -1.26
CA ASP A 245 -18.95 -32.20 -0.98
C ASP A 245 -19.77 -32.75 -2.16
N SER A 246 -19.89 -34.08 -2.27
CA SER A 246 -20.61 -34.71 -3.38
C SER A 246 -22.12 -34.46 -3.37
N ALA A 247 -22.71 -34.02 -2.25
CA ALA A 247 -24.11 -33.62 -2.21
C ALA A 247 -24.30 -32.21 -2.81
N THR A 248 -23.32 -31.32 -2.69
CA THR A 248 -23.28 -30.05 -3.45
C THR A 248 -23.22 -30.31 -4.96
N ILE A 249 -22.36 -31.21 -5.45
CA ILE A 249 -22.34 -31.57 -6.88
C ILE A 249 -23.71 -32.10 -7.32
N ALA A 250 -24.28 -33.05 -6.58
CA ALA A 250 -25.62 -33.55 -6.88
C ALA A 250 -26.71 -32.46 -6.83
N GLN A 251 -26.55 -31.41 -6.01
CA GLN A 251 -27.48 -30.28 -5.96
C GLN A 251 -27.34 -29.35 -7.16
N LEU A 252 -26.13 -29.05 -7.62
CA LEU A 252 -25.88 -28.25 -8.83
C LEU A 252 -26.50 -28.89 -10.09
N PHE A 253 -26.48 -30.23 -10.18
CA PHE A 253 -27.21 -30.98 -11.20
C PHE A 253 -28.73 -30.94 -11.01
N ARG A 254 -29.25 -31.07 -9.78
CA ARG A 254 -30.69 -30.97 -9.49
C ARG A 254 -31.28 -29.60 -9.81
N ASN A 255 -30.51 -28.52 -9.64
CA ASN A 255 -30.92 -27.17 -10.05
C ASN A 255 -31.22 -27.11 -11.56
N ARG A 256 -30.65 -28.02 -12.35
CA ARG A 256 -30.89 -28.23 -13.80
C ARG A 256 -31.81 -29.41 -14.08
N ASN A 257 -32.67 -29.78 -13.13
CA ASN A 257 -33.57 -30.94 -13.16
C ASN A 257 -32.89 -32.31 -13.42
N THR A 258 -31.57 -32.40 -13.24
CA THR A 258 -30.77 -33.59 -13.55
C THR A 258 -30.44 -34.38 -12.28
N ILE A 259 -30.56 -35.71 -12.34
CA ILE A 259 -30.23 -36.62 -11.23
C ILE A 259 -28.99 -37.43 -11.62
N VAL A 260 -27.90 -37.25 -10.87
CA VAL A 260 -26.63 -37.95 -11.07
C VAL A 260 -26.47 -39.16 -10.14
N SER A 261 -25.80 -40.20 -10.61
CA SER A 261 -25.56 -41.42 -9.85
C SER A 261 -24.44 -41.23 -8.82
N LYS A 262 -24.63 -41.80 -7.62
CA LYS A 262 -23.57 -41.88 -6.59
C LYS A 262 -22.40 -42.81 -6.97
N LYS A 263 -22.50 -43.51 -8.11
CA LYS A 263 -21.46 -44.39 -8.66
C LYS A 263 -20.67 -43.79 -9.83
N THR A 264 -21.08 -42.63 -10.35
CA THR A 264 -20.32 -41.92 -11.38
C THR A 264 -19.10 -41.29 -10.72
N GLU A 265 -17.94 -41.32 -11.40
CA GLU A 265 -16.75 -40.70 -10.83
C GLU A 265 -16.87 -39.18 -10.76
N ARG A 266 -16.15 -38.60 -9.80
CA ARG A 266 -16.30 -37.18 -9.48
C ARG A 266 -15.85 -36.28 -10.62
N ASP A 267 -14.80 -36.69 -11.31
CA ASP A 267 -14.13 -35.85 -12.30
C ASP A 267 -14.95 -35.83 -13.60
N ASP A 268 -15.56 -36.96 -13.99
CA ASP A 268 -16.60 -37.04 -15.05
C ASP A 268 -17.75 -36.04 -14.77
N LEU A 269 -18.23 -35.99 -13.53
CA LEU A 269 -19.31 -35.08 -13.12
C LEU A 269 -18.86 -33.61 -13.13
N ALA A 270 -17.60 -33.34 -12.77
CA ALA A 270 -17.03 -32.00 -12.85
C ALA A 270 -16.85 -31.54 -14.31
N GLU A 271 -16.33 -32.40 -15.20
CA GLU A 271 -16.13 -32.12 -16.64
C GLU A 271 -17.47 -32.00 -17.38
N HIS A 272 -18.47 -32.79 -17.01
CA HIS A 272 -19.82 -32.60 -17.54
C HIS A 272 -20.41 -31.26 -17.09
N PHE A 273 -20.27 -30.91 -15.80
CA PHE A 273 -20.86 -29.68 -15.26
C PHE A 273 -20.15 -28.41 -15.76
N SER A 274 -18.82 -28.41 -15.90
CA SER A 274 -18.05 -27.25 -16.37
C SER A 274 -18.38 -26.83 -17.79
N ARG A 275 -18.86 -27.73 -18.65
CA ARG A 275 -19.30 -27.44 -20.03
C ARG A 275 -20.72 -26.89 -20.14
N LEU A 276 -21.49 -26.87 -19.05
CA LEU A 276 -22.81 -26.24 -19.01
C LEU A 276 -22.66 -24.73 -18.80
N THR A 277 -23.69 -23.95 -19.12
CA THR A 277 -23.75 -22.55 -18.67
C THR A 277 -24.00 -22.50 -17.16
N HIS A 278 -23.31 -21.61 -16.44
CA HIS A 278 -23.46 -21.38 -15.00
C HIS A 278 -24.09 -20.02 -14.72
N ASP A 279 -24.83 -19.92 -13.61
CA ASP A 279 -25.38 -18.66 -13.14
C ASP A 279 -24.72 -18.16 -11.84
N TYR A 280 -25.17 -16.99 -11.37
CA TYR A 280 -24.72 -16.39 -10.12
C TYR A 280 -24.99 -17.28 -8.88
N TYR A 281 -26.05 -18.08 -8.90
CA TYR A 281 -26.41 -18.95 -7.78
C TYR A 281 -25.53 -20.21 -7.75
N ASP A 282 -25.22 -20.82 -8.89
CA ASP A 282 -24.17 -21.85 -8.99
C ASP A 282 -22.84 -21.30 -8.46
N HIS A 283 -22.44 -20.10 -8.91
CA HIS A 283 -21.20 -19.48 -8.48
C HIS A 283 -21.17 -19.26 -6.96
N LYS A 284 -22.26 -18.76 -6.39
CA LYS A 284 -22.43 -18.55 -4.95
C LYS A 284 -22.40 -19.87 -4.17
N ILE A 285 -23.04 -20.94 -4.68
CA ILE A 285 -22.99 -22.28 -4.08
C ILE A 285 -21.54 -22.81 -4.06
N ILE A 286 -20.85 -22.76 -5.20
CA ILE A 286 -19.47 -23.25 -5.33
C ILE A 286 -18.50 -22.46 -4.44
N SER A 287 -18.54 -21.13 -4.50
CA SER A 287 -17.70 -20.25 -3.67
C SER A 287 -17.95 -20.47 -2.17
N SER A 288 -19.21 -20.63 -1.74
CA SER A 288 -19.54 -20.88 -0.32
C SER A 288 -18.93 -22.17 0.25
N LYS A 289 -18.64 -23.16 -0.61
CA LYS A 289 -17.97 -24.42 -0.25
C LYS A 289 -16.46 -24.37 -0.41
N LEU A 290 -15.97 -23.55 -1.33
CA LEU A 290 -14.54 -23.30 -1.50
C LEU A 290 -13.93 -22.35 -0.44
N GLY A 291 -14.79 -21.58 0.24
CA GLY A 291 -14.46 -20.64 1.31
C GLY A 291 -13.40 -21.19 2.25
N VAL A 292 -12.23 -20.54 2.24
CA VAL A 292 -11.06 -21.01 2.98
C VAL A 292 -11.29 -20.77 4.46
N ALA A 293 -11.44 -21.86 5.23
CA ALA A 293 -11.52 -21.79 6.69
C ALA A 293 -10.37 -20.92 7.24
N PRO A 294 -10.67 -19.85 8.01
CA PRO A 294 -9.71 -18.78 8.25
C PRO A 294 -8.47 -19.31 8.97
N ARG A 295 -7.33 -19.23 8.28
CA ARG A 295 -6.04 -19.62 8.84
C ARG A 295 -5.66 -18.62 9.92
N ARG A 296 -5.61 -19.05 11.18
CA ARG A 296 -5.14 -18.24 12.30
C ARG A 296 -3.82 -17.54 11.96
N GLU A 297 -3.87 -16.21 12.01
CA GLU A 297 -2.73 -15.34 11.80
C GLU A 297 -1.91 -15.22 13.09
N ARG A 298 -0.67 -14.73 12.99
CA ARG A 298 0.14 -14.40 14.19
C ARG A 298 -0.47 -13.16 14.84
N ALA A 299 -0.43 -13.05 16.17
CA ALA A 299 -0.67 -11.80 16.87
C ALA A 299 0.60 -10.94 16.88
N THR A 300 0.45 -9.63 16.94
CA THR A 300 1.51 -8.64 17.17
C THR A 300 1.01 -7.60 18.17
N THR A 301 1.93 -6.91 18.84
CA THR A 301 1.63 -6.05 19.98
C THR A 301 2.30 -4.69 19.86
N VAL A 302 1.54 -3.63 20.14
CA VAL A 302 2.03 -2.26 20.37
C VAL A 302 1.63 -1.85 21.79
N GLU A 303 2.58 -1.33 22.56
CA GLU A 303 2.30 -0.70 23.85
C GLU A 303 2.29 0.83 23.70
N LEU A 304 1.38 1.47 24.43
CA LEU A 304 1.23 2.90 24.56
C LEU A 304 1.56 3.26 26.01
N VAL A 305 2.75 3.83 26.25
CA VAL A 305 3.27 4.14 27.58
C VAL A 305 3.02 5.62 27.89
N GLY A 306 2.32 5.90 29.00
CA GLY A 306 1.95 7.25 29.44
C GLY A 306 0.58 7.29 30.16
N ASP A 307 0.17 8.48 30.62
CA ASP A 307 -1.14 8.72 31.26
C ASP A 307 -2.29 8.74 30.24
N VAL A 308 -2.51 7.59 29.59
CA VAL A 308 -3.52 7.41 28.54
C VAL A 308 -4.89 7.16 29.16
N LYS A 309 -5.78 8.17 29.03
CA LYS A 309 -7.14 8.13 29.58
C LYS A 309 -8.06 7.19 28.78
N PRO A 310 -8.96 6.41 29.43
CA PRO A 310 -9.91 5.54 28.73
C PRO A 310 -10.82 6.29 27.74
N GLU A 311 -11.11 7.57 27.99
CA GLU A 311 -11.92 8.44 27.15
C GLU A 311 -11.23 8.71 25.80
N SER A 312 -9.92 8.98 25.82
CA SER A 312 -9.10 9.17 24.62
C SER A 312 -9.06 7.90 23.76
N VAL A 313 -8.94 6.73 24.41
CA VAL A 313 -9.01 5.41 23.74
C VAL A 313 -10.39 5.19 23.12
N GLN A 314 -11.47 5.43 23.85
CA GLN A 314 -12.83 5.29 23.33
C GLN A 314 -13.08 6.22 22.13
N ALA A 315 -12.60 7.46 22.20
CA ALA A 315 -12.72 8.44 21.12
C ALA A 315 -11.84 8.11 19.89
N ALA A 316 -10.73 7.39 20.06
CA ALA A 316 -9.94 6.86 18.95
C ALA A 316 -10.64 5.66 18.28
N VAL A 317 -11.11 4.69 19.08
CA VAL A 317 -11.79 3.47 18.59
C VAL A 317 -13.08 3.79 17.83
N GLU A 318 -13.92 4.71 18.34
CA GLU A 318 -15.16 5.12 17.66
C GLU A 318 -14.92 6.01 16.42
N GLU A 319 -13.73 6.62 16.25
CA GLU A 319 -13.38 7.27 14.99
C GLU A 319 -12.91 6.26 13.95
N LEU A 320 -12.00 5.36 14.31
CA LEU A 320 -11.52 4.30 13.42
C LEU A 320 -12.68 3.44 12.88
N LYS A 321 -13.64 3.12 13.74
CA LYS A 321 -14.92 2.46 13.37
C LYS A 321 -15.69 3.24 12.29
N LYS A 322 -15.78 4.58 12.36
CA LYS A 322 -16.42 5.41 11.33
C LYS A 322 -15.65 5.39 10.01
N GLN A 323 -14.31 5.37 10.07
CA GLN A 323 -13.45 5.28 8.90
C GLN A 323 -13.65 3.93 8.18
N ILE A 324 -13.64 2.80 8.92
CA ILE A 324 -13.90 1.45 8.38
C ILE A 324 -15.29 1.38 7.74
N LEU A 325 -16.33 1.86 8.43
CA LEU A 325 -17.71 1.87 7.90
C LEU A 325 -17.87 2.75 6.65
N LYS A 326 -17.08 3.81 6.49
CA LYS A 326 -17.06 4.65 5.27
C LYS A 326 -16.47 3.91 4.06
N VAL A 327 -15.59 2.95 4.28
CA VAL A 327 -15.01 2.08 3.21
C VAL A 327 -15.95 0.92 2.84
N GLY A 328 -16.93 0.61 3.70
CA GLY A 328 -17.91 -0.46 3.48
C GLY A 328 -17.55 -1.82 4.09
N ASP A 329 -16.44 -1.91 4.82
CA ASP A 329 -16.16 -3.05 5.70
C ASP A 329 -16.95 -2.88 7.03
N VAL A 330 -17.17 -3.98 7.77
CA VAL A 330 -18.02 -3.99 8.97
C VAL A 330 -17.18 -3.92 10.24
N ALA A 331 -17.49 -2.98 11.13
CA ALA A 331 -16.80 -2.80 12.43
C ALA A 331 -17.78 -2.79 13.61
N LYS A 332 -17.47 -3.58 14.65
CA LYS A 332 -18.19 -3.64 15.94
C LYS A 332 -17.21 -3.38 17.09
N VAL A 333 -17.63 -2.56 18.05
CA VAL A 333 -16.86 -2.21 19.24
C VAL A 333 -17.58 -2.77 20.47
N THR A 334 -16.82 -3.41 21.36
CA THR A 334 -17.30 -3.89 22.67
C THR A 334 -16.36 -3.34 23.76
N ARG A 335 -16.90 -2.76 24.83
CA ARG A 335 -16.12 -2.28 26.00
C ARG A 335 -16.36 -3.22 27.19
N ASN A 336 -15.31 -3.57 27.92
CA ASN A 336 -15.36 -4.42 29.11
C ASN A 336 -14.52 -3.78 30.23
N GLY A 337 -15.17 -3.02 31.12
CA GLY A 337 -14.46 -2.16 32.08
C GLY A 337 -13.67 -1.08 31.35
N ASP A 338 -12.34 -1.09 31.46
CA ASP A 338 -11.43 -0.18 30.75
C ASP A 338 -10.78 -0.81 29.49
N ASP A 339 -11.07 -2.07 29.20
CA ASP A 339 -10.61 -2.76 28.00
C ASP A 339 -11.60 -2.57 26.84
N PHE A 340 -11.09 -2.52 25.62
CA PHE A 340 -11.88 -2.38 24.39
C PHE A 340 -11.52 -3.48 23.39
N ILE A 341 -12.54 -4.00 22.70
CA ILE A 341 -12.41 -5.01 21.66
C ILE A 341 -13.05 -4.45 20.38
N LEU A 342 -12.26 -4.31 19.33
CA LEU A 342 -12.69 -3.89 18.00
C LEU A 342 -12.67 -5.12 17.08
N GLU A 343 -13.85 -5.61 16.74
CA GLU A 343 -14.10 -6.69 15.79
C GLU A 343 -14.30 -6.08 14.40
N VAL A 344 -13.51 -6.50 13.41
CA VAL A 344 -13.57 -6.00 12.03
C VAL A 344 -13.74 -7.17 11.09
N GLN A 345 -14.86 -7.20 10.35
CA GLN A 345 -15.07 -8.11 9.24
C GLN A 345 -14.86 -7.35 7.93
N TYR A 346 -13.88 -7.80 7.15
CA TYR A 346 -13.40 -7.11 5.96
C TYR A 346 -13.15 -8.09 4.81
N SER A 347 -13.27 -7.63 3.57
CA SER A 347 -13.08 -8.48 2.39
C SER A 347 -11.95 -7.98 1.50
N ARG A 348 -10.99 -8.86 1.17
CA ARG A 348 -9.83 -8.54 0.33
C ARG A 348 -9.58 -9.66 -0.67
N TYR A 349 -9.00 -9.31 -1.81
CA TYR A 349 -8.64 -10.26 -2.86
C TYR A 349 -7.29 -10.93 -2.57
N ASP A 350 -7.09 -12.11 -3.15
CA ASP A 350 -5.85 -12.88 -3.11
C ASP A 350 -5.66 -13.55 -4.47
N TYR A 351 -5.07 -12.82 -5.39
CA TYR A 351 -4.84 -13.19 -6.80
C TYR A 351 -3.96 -14.44 -6.98
N LYS A 352 -3.41 -14.99 -5.89
CA LYS A 352 -2.69 -16.28 -5.86
C LYS A 352 -3.65 -17.47 -5.72
N LYS A 353 -4.96 -17.25 -5.74
CA LYS A 353 -6.03 -18.25 -5.71
C LYS A 353 -6.87 -18.18 -6.99
N SER A 354 -7.59 -19.28 -7.26
CA SER A 354 -8.66 -19.28 -8.27
C SER A 354 -9.81 -18.38 -7.85
N GLU A 355 -10.53 -17.88 -8.85
CA GLU A 355 -11.52 -16.81 -8.83
C GLU A 355 -12.59 -17.01 -7.75
N PHE A 356 -13.14 -18.22 -7.64
CA PHE A 356 -14.08 -18.62 -6.58
C PHE A 356 -13.56 -18.44 -5.13
N SER A 357 -12.24 -18.33 -4.96
CA SER A 357 -11.52 -18.24 -3.69
C SER A 357 -10.64 -16.98 -3.59
N GLN A 358 -10.67 -16.07 -4.58
CA GLN A 358 -9.90 -14.83 -4.56
C GLN A 358 -10.43 -13.86 -3.51
N LEU A 359 -11.75 -13.63 -3.47
CA LEU A 359 -12.36 -12.79 -2.45
C LEU A 359 -12.41 -13.53 -1.10
N ILE A 360 -11.48 -13.19 -0.19
CA ILE A 360 -11.46 -13.71 1.17
C ILE A 360 -12.17 -12.72 2.08
N VAL A 361 -13.28 -13.17 2.70
CA VAL A 361 -13.80 -12.51 3.90
C VAL A 361 -12.93 -12.93 5.08
N LYS A 362 -12.41 -11.96 5.83
CA LYS A 362 -11.61 -12.14 7.03
C LYS A 362 -12.27 -11.45 8.21
N ASP A 363 -12.12 -12.05 9.38
CA ASP A 363 -12.45 -11.47 10.67
C ASP A 363 -11.15 -11.17 11.43
N ALA A 364 -10.98 -9.93 11.89
CA ALA A 364 -9.89 -9.51 12.75
C ALA A 364 -10.45 -9.00 14.09
N VAL A 365 -9.71 -9.25 15.17
CA VAL A 365 -10.07 -8.80 16.52
C VAL A 365 -8.88 -8.05 17.10
N ILE A 366 -9.00 -6.73 17.21
CA ILE A 366 -8.03 -5.85 17.84
C ILE A 366 -8.43 -5.70 19.31
N ASN A 367 -7.56 -6.12 20.23
CA ASN A 367 -7.80 -6.11 21.66
C ASN A 367 -6.94 -5.01 22.30
N ILE A 368 -7.58 -4.00 22.88
CA ILE A 368 -6.93 -2.87 23.55
C ILE A 368 -7.15 -3.06 25.06
N ARG A 369 -6.10 -3.44 25.79
CA ARG A 369 -6.17 -3.72 27.23
C ARG A 369 -5.44 -2.66 28.04
N LYS A 370 -5.97 -2.31 29.21
CA LYS A 370 -5.30 -1.40 30.16
C LYS A 370 -4.19 -2.13 30.91
N THR A 371 -3.15 -1.37 31.29
CA THR A 371 -1.97 -1.84 32.04
C THR A 371 -1.50 -0.75 33.00
N ASP A 372 -0.62 -1.09 33.95
CA ASP A 372 -0.11 -0.16 34.97
C ASP A 372 0.70 1.02 34.40
N LEU A 373 1.10 0.95 33.12
CA LEU A 373 1.92 1.94 32.42
C LEU A 373 1.18 2.65 31.26
N GLY A 374 -0.12 2.36 31.06
CA GLY A 374 -0.89 2.84 29.91
C GLY A 374 -1.70 1.71 29.26
N TYR A 375 -1.59 1.54 27.94
CA TYR A 375 -2.41 0.58 27.18
C TYR A 375 -1.60 -0.36 26.28
N THR A 376 -2.12 -1.57 26.04
CA THR A 376 -1.54 -2.55 25.11
C THR A 376 -2.55 -2.91 24.02
N ILE A 377 -2.20 -2.65 22.76
CA ILE A 377 -2.98 -3.03 21.57
C ILE A 377 -2.40 -4.33 21.00
N VAL A 378 -3.19 -5.40 21.02
CA VAL A 378 -2.87 -6.70 20.41
C VAL A 378 -3.73 -6.92 19.18
N ALA A 379 -3.11 -7.13 18.02
CA ALA A 379 -3.79 -7.24 16.73
C ALA A 379 -3.23 -8.39 15.88
N PRO A 380 -4.02 -8.96 14.93
CA PRO A 380 -3.49 -9.83 13.89
C PRO A 380 -2.40 -9.16 13.02
N GLN A 381 -1.25 -9.84 12.87
CA GLN A 381 -0.15 -9.45 11.99
C GLN A 381 -0.52 -9.70 10.52
N ASN A 382 -1.28 -8.76 9.95
CA ASN A 382 -1.45 -8.61 8.52
C ASN A 382 -1.44 -7.12 8.15
N GLU A 383 -1.06 -6.81 6.92
CA GLU A 383 -0.77 -5.43 6.45
C GLU A 383 -1.92 -4.44 6.70
N PHE A 384 -3.16 -4.82 6.36
CA PHE A 384 -4.34 -3.97 6.60
C PHE A 384 -4.62 -3.74 8.09
N VAL A 385 -4.52 -4.79 8.91
CA VAL A 385 -4.80 -4.69 10.36
C VAL A 385 -3.66 -4.01 11.12
N ASN A 386 -2.41 -4.11 10.64
CA ASN A 386 -1.30 -3.29 11.11
C ASN A 386 -1.58 -1.80 10.84
N GLY A 387 -2.07 -1.44 9.65
CA GLY A 387 -2.55 -0.09 9.35
C GLY A 387 -3.60 0.38 10.35
N LEU A 388 -4.70 -0.37 10.53
CA LEU A 388 -5.75 -0.04 11.51
C LEU A 388 -5.22 0.08 12.95
N ARG A 389 -4.23 -0.73 13.35
CA ARG A 389 -3.57 -0.70 14.67
C ARG A 389 -2.73 0.57 14.84
N ASP A 390 -2.03 0.98 13.79
CA ASP A 390 -1.14 2.13 13.81
C ASP A 390 -1.93 3.44 13.69
N ASP A 391 -2.98 3.47 12.88
CA ASP A 391 -4.01 4.52 12.88
C ASP A 391 -4.68 4.66 14.25
N LEU A 392 -4.95 3.54 14.94
CA LEU A 392 -5.48 3.59 16.32
C LEU A 392 -4.46 4.19 17.30
N ALA A 393 -3.19 3.76 17.24
CA ALA A 393 -2.13 4.28 18.09
C ALA A 393 -1.88 5.78 17.87
N ASN A 394 -1.90 6.24 16.62
CA ASN A 394 -1.83 7.64 16.24
C ASN A 394 -3.06 8.42 16.72
N GLY A 395 -4.25 7.83 16.58
CA GLY A 395 -5.53 8.42 17.01
C GLY A 395 -5.70 8.51 18.53
N VAL A 396 -5.00 7.67 19.31
CA VAL A 396 -4.92 7.79 20.78
C VAL A 396 -3.94 8.89 21.17
N GLU A 397 -2.75 8.93 20.57
CA GLU A 397 -1.75 9.98 20.81
C GLU A 397 -2.30 11.38 20.52
N ALA A 398 -2.95 11.57 19.37
CA ALA A 398 -3.58 12.84 18.98
C ALA A 398 -4.80 13.24 19.85
N LYS A 399 -5.21 12.40 20.79
CA LYS A 399 -6.30 12.63 21.77
C LYS A 399 -5.82 12.53 23.22
N SER A 400 -4.51 12.49 23.43
CA SER A 400 -3.88 12.51 24.74
C SER A 400 -3.44 13.93 25.09
N ASP A 401 -3.64 14.36 26.34
CA ASP A 401 -3.13 15.65 26.83
C ASP A 401 -1.60 15.62 27.06
N GLN A 402 -1.00 14.43 27.04
CA GLN A 402 0.43 14.18 27.30
C GLN A 402 1.04 13.30 26.18
N PRO A 403 2.35 13.44 25.88
CA PRO A 403 3.03 12.58 24.92
C PRO A 403 3.00 11.11 25.34
N VAL A 404 2.81 10.21 24.37
CA VAL A 404 2.66 8.76 24.58
C VAL A 404 3.80 8.02 23.88
N GLU A 405 4.68 7.34 24.62
CA GLU A 405 5.75 6.55 24.00
C GLU A 405 5.19 5.24 23.44
N LYS A 406 5.32 5.04 22.12
CA LYS A 406 4.93 3.80 21.44
C LYS A 406 6.07 2.80 21.51
N PHE A 407 5.90 1.72 22.27
CA PHE A 407 6.89 0.63 22.37
C PHE A 407 6.47 -0.58 21.53
N THR A 408 7.42 -1.15 20.80
CA THR A 408 7.26 -2.37 20.01
C THR A 408 8.49 -3.26 20.15
N VAL A 409 8.32 -4.59 20.00
CA VAL A 409 9.42 -5.55 20.01
C VAL A 409 10.11 -5.53 18.64
N SER A 410 11.25 -4.85 18.56
CA SER A 410 12.14 -4.75 17.39
C SER A 410 13.58 -5.02 17.78
N LEU A 411 14.37 -5.60 16.86
CA LEU A 411 15.83 -5.76 16.98
C LEU A 411 16.59 -4.93 15.94
N PHE A 412 15.96 -3.90 15.37
CA PHE A 412 16.59 -2.99 14.41
C PHE A 412 17.87 -2.36 14.96
N HIS A 413 17.84 -1.88 16.20
CA HIS A 413 19.00 -1.32 16.91
C HIS A 413 20.04 -2.36 17.39
N VAL A 414 19.83 -3.65 17.13
CA VAL A 414 20.76 -4.74 17.48
C VAL A 414 21.38 -5.28 16.19
N PRO A 415 22.50 -4.74 15.70
CA PRO A 415 23.07 -5.13 14.42
C PRO A 415 23.78 -6.49 14.44
N LEU A 416 24.15 -7.01 15.63
CA LEU A 416 24.94 -8.23 15.77
C LEU A 416 24.11 -9.51 15.61
N PRO A 417 24.43 -10.39 14.64
CA PRO A 417 23.74 -11.67 14.42
C PRO A 417 23.72 -12.62 15.62
N LYS A 418 24.80 -12.64 16.42
CA LYS A 418 24.84 -13.36 17.71
C LYS A 418 23.70 -12.92 18.63
N SER A 419 23.59 -11.62 18.91
CA SER A 419 22.57 -11.06 19.80
C SER A 419 21.13 -11.23 19.26
N ARG A 420 20.94 -11.13 17.94
CA ARG A 420 19.66 -11.46 17.28
C ARG A 420 19.24 -12.92 17.50
N THR A 421 20.20 -13.84 17.51
CA THR A 421 19.95 -15.26 17.81
C THR A 421 19.76 -15.52 19.30
N GLU A 422 20.55 -14.86 20.14
CA GLU A 422 20.50 -14.94 21.60
C GLU A 422 19.12 -14.52 22.14
N PHE A 423 18.53 -13.46 21.59
CA PHE A 423 17.14 -13.06 21.86
C PHE A 423 16.16 -14.23 21.76
N PHE A 424 16.21 -15.04 20.70
CA PHE A 424 15.31 -16.19 20.54
C PHE A 424 15.64 -17.35 21.51
N ILE A 425 16.91 -17.53 21.87
CA ILE A 425 17.34 -18.55 22.86
C ILE A 425 16.86 -18.18 24.26
N GLU A 426 16.98 -16.89 24.63
CA GLU A 426 16.43 -16.33 25.86
C GLU A 426 14.91 -16.38 25.89
N LEU A 427 14.23 -16.01 24.79
CA LEU A 427 12.77 -15.95 24.68
C LEU A 427 12.11 -17.28 25.05
N MET A 428 12.63 -18.40 24.54
CA MET A 428 12.12 -19.74 24.88
C MET A 428 12.33 -20.13 26.35
N SER A 429 13.24 -19.44 27.04
CA SER A 429 13.77 -19.81 28.37
C SER A 429 13.26 -18.91 29.50
N LYS A 430 12.93 -17.64 29.19
CA LYS A 430 12.43 -16.61 30.14
C LYS A 430 10.90 -16.52 30.24
N MET A 431 10.15 -17.52 29.74
CA MET A 431 8.68 -17.53 29.84
C MET A 431 8.20 -17.91 31.25
N ASN A 432 7.70 -16.94 32.00
CA ASN A 432 7.15 -17.15 33.34
C ASN A 432 6.05 -18.23 33.35
N GLY A 433 6.22 -19.27 34.18
CA GLY A 433 5.27 -20.37 34.32
C GLY A 433 5.41 -21.51 33.30
N PHE A 434 6.33 -21.42 32.34
CA PHE A 434 6.56 -22.42 31.30
C PHE A 434 8.02 -22.88 31.20
N SER A 435 8.22 -24.09 30.71
CA SER A 435 9.54 -24.70 30.50
C SER A 435 9.68 -25.17 29.05
N ARG A 436 10.81 -24.87 28.40
CA ARG A 436 11.11 -25.35 27.04
C ARG A 436 11.31 -26.87 27.04
N ARG A 437 10.39 -27.60 26.41
CA ARG A 437 10.46 -29.06 26.23
C ARG A 437 11.35 -29.45 25.05
N ASP A 438 11.10 -28.85 23.88
CA ASP A 438 11.87 -29.11 22.65
C ASP A 438 11.71 -27.98 21.62
N VAL A 439 12.60 -27.89 20.63
CA VAL A 439 12.54 -26.94 19.51
C VAL A 439 12.41 -27.73 18.20
N THR A 440 11.35 -27.46 17.45
CA THR A 440 10.93 -28.30 16.30
C THR A 440 11.19 -27.69 14.94
N ASP A 441 11.22 -26.36 14.85
CA ASP A 441 11.48 -25.62 13.60
C ASP A 441 12.33 -24.39 13.94
N VAL A 442 13.45 -24.19 13.24
CA VAL A 442 14.27 -22.96 13.32
C VAL A 442 14.50 -22.45 11.89
N TYR A 443 14.29 -21.15 11.70
CA TYR A 443 14.59 -20.43 10.47
C TYR A 443 15.72 -19.45 10.74
N VAL A 444 16.84 -19.62 10.03
CA VAL A 444 17.95 -18.65 10.02
C VAL A 444 18.01 -17.91 8.69
N TYR A 445 18.53 -16.68 8.75
CA TYR A 445 18.56 -15.72 7.65
C TYR A 445 19.95 -15.07 7.54
N LYS A 446 20.43 -14.91 6.31
CA LYS A 446 21.60 -14.10 5.95
C LYS A 446 21.15 -13.02 4.95
N PRO A 447 21.28 -11.71 5.26
CA PRO A 447 20.96 -10.66 4.31
C PRO A 447 21.91 -10.68 3.13
N LYS A 448 21.42 -10.39 1.92
CA LYS A 448 22.30 -10.10 0.77
C LYS A 448 23.11 -8.83 1.08
N PRO A 449 24.40 -8.77 0.70
CA PRO A 449 25.14 -7.50 0.71
C PRO A 449 24.43 -6.49 -0.21
N ALA A 450 24.54 -5.21 0.12
CA ALA A 450 24.10 -4.16 -0.80
C ALA A 450 25.11 -4.07 -1.95
N LYS A 451 24.63 -4.03 -3.19
CA LYS A 451 25.43 -3.52 -4.31
C LYS A 451 25.34 -1.99 -4.24
N ASP A 452 26.45 -1.33 -3.91
CA ASP A 452 26.59 0.11 -4.06
C ASP A 452 26.94 0.44 -5.53
N SER A 453 26.46 1.57 -6.04
CA SER A 453 26.62 2.12 -7.40
C SER A 453 25.91 1.41 -8.57
N ASP A 454 25.47 2.23 -9.55
CA ASP A 454 24.69 1.85 -10.74
C ASP A 454 25.57 1.42 -11.93
N GLU A 455 26.55 0.55 -11.71
CA GLU A 455 27.41 -0.01 -12.77
C GLU A 455 27.26 -1.55 -12.89
N ASP A 456 27.57 -2.05 -14.09
CA ASP A 456 27.56 -3.46 -14.53
C ASP A 456 26.24 -4.25 -14.46
N LEU A 457 25.46 -4.11 -15.55
CA LEU A 457 24.71 -5.24 -16.11
C LEU A 457 25.70 -6.29 -16.66
N SER A 458 25.46 -7.56 -16.34
CA SER A 458 26.17 -8.77 -16.81
C SER A 458 27.62 -8.98 -16.35
N SER A 459 27.75 -9.50 -15.13
CA SER A 459 28.72 -10.57 -14.83
C SER A 459 27.98 -11.71 -14.12
N ASP A 460 28.14 -12.96 -14.59
CA ASP A 460 27.44 -14.15 -14.05
C ASP A 460 28.15 -14.74 -12.81
N ASP A 461 29.06 -14.00 -12.17
CA ASP A 461 29.67 -14.34 -10.88
C ASP A 461 28.76 -13.91 -9.71
N ASP A 462 27.51 -14.39 -9.72
CA ASP A 462 26.60 -14.29 -8.57
C ASP A 462 27.10 -15.28 -7.49
N GLU A 463 27.83 -14.76 -6.48
CA GLU A 463 28.35 -15.56 -5.35
C GLU A 463 27.25 -16.45 -4.76
N THR A 464 27.60 -17.66 -4.30
CA THR A 464 26.65 -18.71 -3.88
C THR A 464 25.91 -18.38 -2.56
N HIS A 465 24.97 -17.44 -2.63
CA HIS A 465 24.28 -16.85 -1.50
C HIS A 465 23.02 -17.62 -1.08
N ILE A 466 23.08 -18.29 0.07
CA ILE A 466 21.92 -18.92 0.70
C ILE A 466 21.27 -17.92 1.67
N GLU A 467 20.17 -17.31 1.24
CA GLU A 467 19.49 -16.25 2.01
C GLU A 467 18.76 -16.78 3.26
N LYS A 468 18.18 -17.98 3.18
CA LYS A 468 17.25 -18.54 4.17
C LYS A 468 17.44 -20.04 4.32
N VAL A 469 17.61 -20.53 5.56
CA VAL A 469 17.67 -21.97 5.87
C VAL A 469 16.60 -22.35 6.89
N LEU A 470 15.87 -23.43 6.61
CA LEU A 470 14.89 -24.03 7.52
C LEU A 470 15.42 -25.37 8.06
N LEU A 471 15.66 -25.42 9.36
CA LEU A 471 15.95 -26.66 10.09
C LEU A 471 14.68 -27.14 10.81
N ARG A 472 14.20 -28.33 10.45
CA ARG A 472 13.03 -28.98 11.08
C ARG A 472 13.43 -30.36 11.59
N GLY A 473 13.02 -30.68 12.81
CA GLY A 473 13.29 -31.97 13.44
C GLY A 473 12.85 -31.99 14.90
N ASN A 474 13.52 -32.81 15.72
CA ASN A 474 13.46 -32.77 17.17
C ASN A 474 14.83 -32.30 17.69
N GLY A 475 14.88 -31.55 18.79
CA GLY A 475 16.14 -31.11 19.39
C GLY A 475 16.96 -30.14 18.55
N VAL A 476 16.36 -29.38 17.63
CA VAL A 476 17.07 -28.60 16.59
C VAL A 476 18.15 -27.67 17.15
N THR A 477 17.94 -27.11 18.35
CA THR A 477 18.94 -26.29 19.08
C THR A 477 20.23 -27.01 19.48
N ARG A 478 20.32 -28.33 19.30
CA ARG A 478 21.50 -29.16 19.58
C ARG A 478 22.16 -29.73 18.31
N SER A 479 21.64 -29.39 17.13
CA SER A 479 22.24 -29.81 15.86
C SER A 479 23.52 -29.02 15.60
N SER A 480 24.61 -29.69 15.23
CA SER A 480 25.84 -29.02 14.79
C SER A 480 25.54 -28.04 13.65
N ILE A 481 24.70 -28.43 12.67
CA ILE A 481 24.32 -27.60 11.53
C ILE A 481 23.78 -26.22 11.96
N LEU A 482 23.03 -26.12 13.06
CA LEU A 482 22.59 -24.82 13.58
C LEU A 482 23.73 -24.05 14.25
N GLN A 483 24.59 -24.74 14.99
CA GLN A 483 25.76 -24.15 15.65
C GLN A 483 26.79 -23.66 14.65
N ASP A 484 26.98 -24.37 13.53
CA ASP A 484 27.87 -24.01 12.43
C ASP A 484 27.35 -22.74 11.72
N LEU A 485 26.05 -22.71 11.37
CA LEU A 485 25.41 -21.55 10.72
C LEU A 485 25.42 -20.28 11.59
N VAL A 486 25.10 -20.40 12.88
CA VAL A 486 25.05 -19.26 13.82
C VAL A 486 26.45 -18.86 14.30
N GLY A 487 27.36 -19.82 14.47
CA GLY A 487 28.71 -19.58 15.02
C GLY A 487 29.63 -18.81 14.08
N ALA A 488 29.34 -18.83 12.77
CA ALA A 488 30.02 -18.05 11.74
C ALA A 488 29.63 -16.55 11.72
N ASP A 489 28.66 -16.13 12.53
CA ASP A 489 28.06 -14.77 12.58
C ASP A 489 27.37 -14.29 11.29
N ASP A 490 27.43 -15.07 10.22
CA ASP A 490 26.75 -14.83 8.94
C ASP A 490 25.21 -14.93 9.04
N TYR A 491 24.70 -15.85 9.86
CA TYR A 491 23.27 -16.16 9.96
C TYR A 491 22.73 -15.87 11.37
N TYR A 492 21.49 -15.40 11.42
CA TYR A 492 20.75 -15.24 12.68
C TYR A 492 19.36 -15.85 12.61
N ILE A 493 18.85 -16.29 13.76
CA ILE A 493 17.45 -16.76 13.88
C ILE A 493 16.50 -15.58 13.66
N VAL A 494 15.52 -15.76 12.78
CA VAL A 494 14.44 -14.78 12.53
C VAL A 494 13.05 -15.33 12.85
N LYS A 495 12.94 -16.65 13.01
CA LYS A 495 11.72 -17.36 13.38
C LYS A 495 12.02 -18.71 14.02
N ILE A 496 11.28 -19.05 15.08
CA ILE A 496 11.45 -20.29 15.82
C ILE A 496 10.10 -20.90 16.22
N CYS A 497 10.01 -22.23 16.25
CA CYS A 497 8.86 -22.96 16.77
C CYS A 497 9.31 -23.98 17.82
N TRP A 498 8.65 -23.97 18.97
CA TRP A 498 9.03 -24.81 20.11
C TRP A 498 7.82 -25.35 20.86
N LEU A 499 8.07 -26.37 21.67
CA LEU A 499 7.15 -26.97 22.61
C LEU A 499 7.44 -26.42 24.01
N ALA A 500 6.48 -25.73 24.61
CA ALA A 500 6.56 -25.28 26.00
C ALA A 500 5.65 -26.15 26.88
N LYS A 501 6.17 -26.69 27.99
CA LYS A 501 5.37 -27.36 29.02
C LYS A 501 5.02 -26.37 30.13
N ARG A 502 3.73 -26.26 30.47
CA ARG A 502 3.27 -25.49 31.62
C ARG A 502 3.81 -26.11 32.92
N VAL A 503 4.32 -25.30 33.83
CA VAL A 503 4.95 -25.75 35.09
C VAL A 503 3.94 -25.88 36.22
N MET A 504 2.97 -24.98 36.32
CA MET A 504 1.86 -25.06 37.29
C MET A 504 0.56 -25.56 36.64
N GLY A 505 -0.23 -26.35 37.37
CA GLY A 505 -1.46 -26.97 36.86
C GLY A 505 -1.21 -28.24 36.04
N ASN A 506 -2.09 -28.56 35.09
CA ASN A 506 -2.18 -29.87 34.44
C ASN A 506 -0.90 -30.34 33.70
N GLY A 507 0.05 -29.45 33.41
CA GLY A 507 1.28 -29.81 32.69
C GLY A 507 1.13 -29.94 31.17
N ASP A 508 0.08 -29.34 30.60
CA ASP A 508 -0.17 -29.23 29.17
C ASP A 508 1.05 -28.71 28.39
N VAL A 509 1.19 -29.17 27.15
CA VAL A 509 2.27 -28.78 26.24
C VAL A 509 1.71 -28.01 25.05
N TYR A 510 2.33 -26.87 24.76
CA TYR A 510 1.88 -25.90 23.78
C TYR A 510 2.92 -25.77 22.67
N LYS A 511 2.52 -25.99 21.40
CA LYS A 511 3.38 -25.67 20.25
C LYS A 511 3.13 -24.23 19.82
N MET A 512 4.14 -23.39 19.96
CA MET A 512 4.11 -21.98 19.60
C MET A 512 5.15 -21.65 18.52
N GLU A 513 4.94 -20.53 17.84
CA GLU A 513 5.83 -19.91 16.86
C GLU A 513 6.03 -18.45 17.24
N ALA A 514 7.26 -17.96 17.19
CA ALA A 514 7.58 -16.54 17.28
C ALA A 514 8.49 -16.15 16.10
N SER A 515 8.31 -14.95 15.57
CA SER A 515 8.97 -14.52 14.33
C SER A 515 8.91 -13.02 14.13
N PHE A 516 9.94 -12.45 13.49
CA PHE A 516 9.84 -11.13 12.87
C PHE A 516 9.11 -11.24 11.51
N ALA A 517 8.44 -10.16 11.11
CA ALA A 517 7.78 -10.03 9.82
C ALA A 517 8.76 -9.59 8.72
N ASP A 518 9.67 -8.67 9.05
CA ASP A 518 10.85 -8.35 8.25
C ASP A 518 12.08 -9.08 8.83
N PRO A 519 12.66 -10.07 8.12
CA PRO A 519 13.90 -10.75 8.53
C PRO A 519 15.14 -9.86 8.54
N ARG A 520 15.22 -8.85 7.66
CA ARG A 520 16.43 -8.01 7.46
C ARG A 520 16.57 -6.98 8.57
N ASN A 521 15.50 -6.24 8.83
CA ASN A 521 15.46 -5.22 9.88
C ASN A 521 15.13 -5.82 11.26
N CYS A 522 14.59 -7.05 11.31
CA CYS A 522 14.06 -7.70 12.51
C CYS A 522 12.96 -6.88 13.19
N GLU A 523 11.93 -6.59 12.40
CA GLU A 523 10.75 -5.81 12.80
C GLU A 523 9.44 -6.58 12.62
N GLY A 524 8.36 -6.07 13.22
CA GLY A 524 7.06 -6.75 13.23
C GLY A 524 7.13 -8.10 13.95
N PHE A 525 7.65 -8.10 15.18
CA PHE A 525 7.59 -9.29 16.03
C PHE A 525 6.15 -9.78 16.19
N SER A 526 5.97 -11.09 16.08
CA SER A 526 4.65 -11.69 16.05
C SER A 526 4.67 -13.16 16.49
N VAL A 527 3.61 -13.55 17.21
CA VAL A 527 3.49 -14.83 17.94
C VAL A 527 2.25 -15.61 17.47
N LEU A 528 2.37 -16.94 17.31
CA LEU A 528 1.25 -17.83 16.98
C LEU A 528 1.27 -19.11 17.82
N LEU A 529 0.22 -19.30 18.62
CA LEU A 529 -0.07 -20.57 19.26
C LEU A 529 -0.72 -21.53 18.24
N LYS A 530 -0.02 -22.62 17.89
CA LYS A 530 -0.43 -23.56 16.83
C LYS A 530 -1.35 -24.67 17.33
N THR A 531 -0.90 -25.41 18.34
CA THR A 531 -1.60 -26.60 18.87
C THR A 531 -1.36 -26.75 20.37
N VAL A 532 -2.33 -27.35 21.05
CA VAL A 532 -2.20 -27.82 22.43
C VAL A 532 -2.17 -29.33 22.45
N TYR A 533 -1.32 -29.90 23.30
CA TYR A 533 -1.23 -31.31 23.64
C TYR A 533 -1.67 -31.45 25.10
N PRO A 534 -2.97 -31.70 25.37
CA PRO A 534 -3.48 -31.77 26.73
C PRO A 534 -2.88 -32.97 27.47
N ASN A 535 -2.45 -32.73 28.71
CA ASN A 535 -1.93 -33.77 29.58
C ASN A 535 -3.07 -34.33 30.46
N THR A 536 -3.26 -35.64 30.41
CA THR A 536 -4.23 -36.36 31.24
C THR A 536 -3.52 -37.57 31.83
N ASP A 537 -3.47 -37.68 33.16
CA ASP A 537 -2.78 -38.75 33.89
C ASP A 537 -1.32 -38.98 33.43
N ASN A 538 -0.59 -37.88 33.24
CA ASN A 538 0.78 -37.83 32.69
C ASN A 538 0.95 -38.41 31.26
N LYS A 539 -0.15 -38.57 30.51
CA LYS A 539 -0.16 -38.96 29.10
C LYS A 539 -0.65 -37.79 28.24
N PHE A 540 0.07 -37.52 27.16
CA PHE A 540 -0.32 -36.50 26.18
C PHE A 540 -1.37 -37.09 25.24
N THR A 541 -2.56 -36.47 25.23
CA THR A 541 -3.68 -36.87 24.36
C THR A 541 -3.47 -36.36 22.92
N LYS A 542 -4.40 -36.72 22.02
CA LYS A 542 -4.38 -36.22 20.63
C LYS A 542 -4.45 -34.69 20.65
N TYR A 543 -3.58 -34.04 19.85
CA TYR A 543 -3.51 -32.58 19.81
C TYR A 543 -4.86 -31.94 19.45
N ARG A 544 -5.14 -30.78 20.04
CA ARG A 544 -6.33 -29.96 19.78
C ARG A 544 -5.96 -28.55 19.34
N PRO A 545 -6.86 -27.82 18.67
CA PRO A 545 -6.75 -26.37 18.55
C PRO A 545 -6.69 -25.70 19.94
N PRO A 546 -5.93 -24.60 20.09
CA PRO A 546 -6.02 -23.76 21.28
C PRO A 546 -7.33 -22.97 21.32
N MET A 547 -7.79 -22.71 22.54
CA MET A 547 -8.94 -21.86 22.89
C MET A 547 -8.54 -20.38 22.96
N ALA A 548 -9.49 -19.45 22.89
CA ALA A 548 -9.22 -18.01 22.89
C ALA A 548 -8.40 -17.56 24.12
N LEU A 549 -8.79 -17.99 25.32
CA LEU A 549 -8.09 -17.67 26.58
C LEU A 549 -6.64 -18.18 26.60
N GLU A 550 -6.37 -19.36 26.02
CA GLU A 550 -5.01 -19.92 25.95
C GLU A 550 -4.13 -19.15 24.97
N ILE A 551 -4.70 -18.65 23.86
CA ILE A 551 -4.00 -17.79 22.92
C ILE A 551 -3.66 -16.45 23.59
N GLU A 552 -4.62 -15.86 24.29
CA GLU A 552 -4.46 -14.56 24.94
C GLU A 552 -3.42 -14.61 26.07
N GLU A 553 -3.45 -15.66 26.90
CA GLU A 553 -2.47 -15.91 27.97
C GLU A 553 -1.06 -16.12 27.41
N LEU A 554 -0.90 -17.04 26.44
CA LEU A 554 0.44 -17.41 25.94
C LEU A 554 1.07 -16.31 25.09
N THR A 555 0.28 -15.57 24.30
CA THR A 555 0.79 -14.35 23.66
C THR A 555 1.25 -13.35 24.71
N ARG A 556 0.46 -13.09 25.77
CA ARG A 556 0.84 -12.17 26.86
C ARG A 556 2.16 -12.58 27.54
N VAL A 557 2.38 -13.88 27.78
CA VAL A 557 3.61 -14.40 28.40
C VAL A 557 4.83 -14.31 27.47
N VAL A 558 4.68 -14.61 26.18
CA VAL A 558 5.77 -14.51 25.20
C VAL A 558 6.17 -13.05 24.97
N GLU A 559 5.20 -12.14 24.84
CA GLU A 559 5.44 -10.71 24.63
C GLU A 559 6.12 -10.06 25.85
N ALA A 560 5.66 -10.38 27.08
CA ALA A 560 6.31 -9.91 28.31
C ALA A 560 7.77 -10.38 28.43
N ALA A 561 8.04 -11.64 28.05
CA ALA A 561 9.41 -12.15 27.98
C ALA A 561 10.24 -11.41 26.91
N ALA A 562 9.70 -11.24 25.69
CA ALA A 562 10.36 -10.54 24.59
C ALA A 562 10.72 -9.10 24.95
N LYS A 563 9.78 -8.33 25.53
CA LYS A 563 9.99 -6.97 26.05
C LYS A 563 11.15 -6.91 27.05
N SER A 564 11.17 -7.81 28.04
CA SER A 564 12.25 -7.84 29.05
C SER A 564 13.64 -8.08 28.43
N ILE A 565 13.71 -8.87 27.36
CA ILE A 565 14.96 -9.17 26.64
C ILE A 565 15.39 -7.97 25.80
N VAL A 566 14.49 -7.36 25.02
CA VAL A 566 14.80 -6.14 24.23
C VAL A 566 15.29 -5.01 25.14
N GLN A 567 14.65 -4.79 26.28
CA GLN A 567 15.08 -3.80 27.27
C GLN A 567 16.47 -4.13 27.86
N THR A 568 16.79 -5.40 28.08
CA THR A 568 18.13 -5.82 28.55
C THR A 568 19.22 -5.58 27.49
N HIS A 569 18.95 -5.96 26.23
CA HIS A 569 19.91 -5.82 25.11
C HIS A 569 20.11 -4.36 24.69
N THR A 570 19.09 -3.50 24.78
CA THR A 570 19.21 -2.05 24.48
C THR A 570 19.76 -1.23 25.65
N GLY A 571 19.44 -1.60 26.89
CA GLY A 571 19.91 -0.93 28.11
C GLY A 571 21.41 -1.06 28.39
N SER A 572 22.13 -1.91 27.65
CA SER A 572 23.56 -2.15 27.85
C SER A 572 24.49 -1.12 27.17
N ASN A 573 23.98 -0.19 26.36
CA ASN A 573 24.83 0.77 25.61
C ASN A 573 24.14 2.10 25.20
N SER A 574 23.03 2.50 25.83
CA SER A 574 22.38 3.78 25.50
C SER A 574 21.84 4.53 26.72
N ILE A 575 22.21 5.81 26.83
CA ILE A 575 21.60 6.78 27.75
C ILE A 575 20.67 7.66 26.91
N LYS A 576 19.36 7.59 27.16
CA LYS A 576 18.41 8.63 26.73
C LYS A 576 18.48 9.77 27.74
N MET A 577 18.63 11.02 27.28
CA MET A 577 18.35 12.20 28.09
C MET A 577 17.21 12.98 27.44
N SER A 578 16.20 13.33 28.23
CA SER A 578 15.02 14.06 27.77
C SER A 578 14.58 15.06 28.85
N GLY A 579 15.10 16.28 28.75
CA GLY A 579 14.64 17.45 29.52
C GLY A 579 14.31 18.57 28.55
N GLY A 580 13.07 19.05 28.57
CA GLY A 580 12.63 20.14 27.69
C GLY A 580 12.95 21.50 28.31
N ILE A 581 13.76 22.31 27.62
CA ILE A 581 13.84 23.76 27.89
C ILE A 581 12.68 24.42 27.12
N PRO A 582 11.88 25.31 27.75
CA PRO A 582 10.75 25.92 27.09
C PRO A 582 11.19 26.96 26.04
N SER A 583 10.52 26.91 24.87
CA SER A 583 10.72 27.72 23.65
C SER A 583 11.94 27.39 22.78
N ILE A 584 11.70 27.45 21.45
CA ILE A 584 12.59 27.10 20.33
C ILE A 584 12.97 25.59 20.25
N VAL A 585 12.38 24.91 19.27
CA VAL A 585 12.58 23.46 19.03
C VAL A 585 13.81 23.24 18.15
N ALA A 586 14.95 22.92 18.77
CA ALA A 586 16.14 22.40 18.08
C ALA A 586 16.95 21.48 19.01
N VAL A 587 16.74 20.16 18.93
CA VAL A 587 17.48 19.18 19.73
C VAL A 587 18.83 18.86 19.07
N GLY A 588 19.84 19.69 19.36
CA GLY A 588 21.21 19.49 18.87
C GLY A 588 21.98 18.45 19.69
N ARG A 589 22.31 17.30 19.08
CA ARG A 589 23.22 16.30 19.67
C ARG A 589 24.68 16.70 19.43
N VAL A 590 25.39 17.07 20.49
CA VAL A 590 26.81 17.45 20.43
C VAL A 590 27.68 16.31 20.99
N GLU A 591 28.52 15.71 20.14
CA GLU A 591 29.49 14.70 20.56
C GLU A 591 30.90 15.29 20.61
N LEU A 592 31.42 15.47 21.83
CA LEU A 592 32.77 15.98 22.06
C LEU A 592 33.77 14.82 22.20
N ALA A 593 34.69 14.70 21.22
CA ALA A 593 35.74 13.70 21.22
C ALA A 593 37.13 14.34 21.24
N SER A 594 37.92 14.07 22.28
CA SER A 594 39.30 14.54 22.41
C SER A 594 40.30 13.39 22.48
N LYS A 595 41.41 13.51 21.74
CA LYS A 595 42.55 12.57 21.80
C LYS A 595 43.45 12.78 23.02
N VAL A 596 43.19 13.79 23.85
CA VAL A 596 44.02 14.17 25.01
C VAL A 596 43.21 14.20 26.32
N GLY A 597 41.95 13.73 26.27
CA GLY A 597 40.96 13.96 27.34
C GLY A 597 40.22 15.28 27.16
N LEU A 598 39.05 15.40 27.80
CA LEU A 598 38.31 16.65 27.95
C LEU A 598 38.53 17.13 29.38
N ASP A 599 38.94 18.38 29.54
CA ASP A 599 39.20 18.97 30.86
C ASP A 599 37.99 19.77 31.34
N LYS A 600 37.76 19.81 32.66
CA LYS A 600 36.49 20.29 33.20
C LYS A 600 36.30 21.79 33.02
N GLU A 601 37.36 22.57 33.23
CA GLU A 601 37.38 24.03 33.03
C GLU A 601 37.08 24.43 31.57
N HIS A 602 37.35 23.54 30.59
CA HIS A 602 36.97 23.78 29.20
C HIS A 602 35.48 23.50 28.94
N LEU A 603 34.82 22.62 29.69
CA LEU A 603 33.39 22.36 29.55
C LEU A 603 32.55 23.52 30.11
N ASP A 604 32.95 24.08 31.25
CA ASP A 604 32.27 25.24 31.86
C ASP A 604 32.29 26.46 30.91
N SER A 605 33.33 26.58 30.06
CA SER A 605 33.43 27.64 29.03
C SER A 605 32.36 27.58 27.91
N PHE A 606 31.60 26.49 27.81
CA PHE A 606 30.44 26.39 26.91
C PHE A 606 29.13 26.98 27.49
N GLY A 607 29.12 27.44 28.74
CA GLY A 607 27.96 28.11 29.35
C GLY A 607 26.78 27.18 29.68
N LEU A 608 27.04 25.89 29.92
CA LEU A 608 26.02 24.88 30.20
C LEU A 608 25.66 24.81 31.71
N GLU A 609 25.09 25.89 32.24
CA GLU A 609 24.58 25.88 33.62
C GLU A 609 23.42 24.88 33.79
N GLY A 610 23.43 24.12 34.90
CA GLY A 610 22.30 23.27 35.32
C GLY A 610 22.42 21.75 35.09
N VAL A 611 23.59 21.23 34.70
CA VAL A 611 23.77 19.77 34.45
C VAL A 611 24.61 19.08 35.53
N THR A 612 24.02 18.12 36.25
CA THR A 612 24.73 17.23 37.19
C THR A 612 25.33 16.02 36.46
N VAL A 613 26.66 15.90 36.48
CA VAL A 613 27.39 14.74 35.92
C VAL A 613 27.68 13.74 37.04
N GLU A 614 26.87 12.69 37.15
CA GLU A 614 26.95 11.73 38.27
C GLU A 614 28.03 10.65 38.12
N SER A 615 28.55 10.41 36.90
CA SER A 615 29.77 9.61 36.70
C SER A 615 30.46 9.93 35.37
N ALA A 616 31.73 9.57 35.26
CA ALA A 616 32.49 9.60 34.02
C ALA A 616 33.43 8.39 33.96
N SER A 617 33.55 7.79 32.78
CA SER A 617 34.55 6.74 32.50
C SER A 617 35.38 7.12 31.29
N TYR A 618 36.66 6.73 31.29
CA TYR A 618 37.59 6.99 30.22
C TYR A 618 38.34 5.71 29.83
N SER A 619 38.81 5.63 28.58
CA SER A 619 39.72 4.57 28.15
C SER A 619 40.91 5.16 27.42
N VAL A 620 42.12 4.73 27.79
CA VAL A 620 43.36 5.12 27.13
C VAL A 620 43.82 3.95 26.27
N ARG A 621 44.03 4.20 24.98
CA ARG A 621 44.72 3.26 24.09
C ARG A 621 46.11 3.81 23.79
N HIS A 622 47.15 3.05 24.12
CA HIS A 622 48.51 3.30 23.66
C HIS A 622 49.10 1.98 23.14
N ASN A 623 49.66 2.01 21.93
CA ASN A 623 50.34 0.94 21.20
C ASN A 623 50.07 -0.52 21.67
N SER A 624 49.09 -1.16 21.02
CA SER A 624 48.94 -2.62 20.92
C SER A 624 48.71 -3.44 22.20
N LEU A 625 48.34 -2.82 23.34
CA LEU A 625 47.76 -3.54 24.49
C LEU A 625 46.44 -2.90 24.93
N SER A 626 45.46 -3.74 25.28
CA SER A 626 44.14 -3.34 25.78
C SER A 626 43.80 -4.10 27.05
N GLY A 627 43.70 -3.39 28.17
CA GLY A 627 43.22 -3.93 29.44
C GLY A 627 41.98 -3.19 29.91
N GLN A 628 40.93 -3.93 30.29
CA GLN A 628 39.84 -3.42 31.12
C GLN A 628 40.12 -3.82 32.57
N ASN A 629 40.29 -2.84 33.47
CA ASN A 629 40.11 -3.09 34.90
C ASN A 629 38.64 -2.83 35.24
N ARG A 630 37.95 -3.85 35.75
CA ARG A 630 36.76 -3.67 36.59
C ARG A 630 37.20 -3.22 37.98
N SER A 631 36.40 -2.39 38.64
CA SER A 631 36.62 -2.01 40.04
C SER A 631 35.29 -1.90 40.78
N ASP A 632 34.88 -3.00 41.40
CA ASP A 632 33.79 -3.14 42.37
C ASP A 632 34.29 -4.05 43.51
N PRO A 633 33.81 -3.96 44.76
CA PRO A 633 34.01 -2.77 45.60
C PRO A 633 34.50 -3.15 47.02
N CYS A 634 35.47 -2.44 47.61
CA CYS A 634 35.89 -2.69 49.01
C CYS A 634 36.54 -1.49 49.74
N LEU A 635 35.93 -1.13 50.88
CA LEU A 635 36.45 -0.53 52.12
C LEU A 635 37.23 0.81 52.11
N TRP A 636 37.25 1.44 53.30
CA TRP A 636 37.93 2.71 53.60
C TRP A 636 39.44 2.54 53.85
N ALA A 637 40.24 3.57 53.52
CA ALA A 637 41.00 4.40 54.49
C ALA A 637 42.36 4.94 53.96
N LEU A 638 42.64 6.22 54.25
CA LEU A 638 43.96 6.88 54.47
C LEU A 638 45.06 6.83 53.36
N GLY A 639 45.87 7.91 53.24
CA GLY A 639 47.26 7.78 52.75
C GLY A 639 47.79 8.83 51.76
N ALA A 640 48.11 10.02 52.27
CA ALA A 640 48.75 11.17 51.62
C ALA A 640 50.03 10.94 50.74
N THR A 641 50.37 11.99 49.95
CA THR A 641 51.70 12.43 49.43
C THR A 641 52.46 11.66 48.33
N GLY A 642 53.04 12.42 47.38
CA GLY A 642 54.07 11.95 46.42
C GLY A 642 54.26 12.91 45.22
N GLU A 643 55.48 13.41 44.97
CA GLU A 643 55.80 14.39 43.90
C GLU A 643 56.59 13.77 42.70
N ARG A 644 56.80 14.60 41.64
CA ARG A 644 57.86 14.58 40.60
C ARG A 644 57.60 13.80 39.29
N SER A 645 58.22 14.12 38.15
CA SER A 645 58.69 15.40 37.55
C SER A 645 59.32 15.12 36.16
N CYS A 646 59.19 16.03 35.17
CA CYS A 646 60.13 16.20 34.03
C CYS A 646 60.26 15.02 33.00
N ASP A 647 60.63 15.21 31.72
CA ASP A 647 60.58 16.38 30.80
C ASP A 647 60.80 15.96 29.31
N LYS A 648 60.81 16.96 28.40
CA LYS A 648 61.38 16.98 27.02
C LYS A 648 60.48 16.76 25.78
N LYS A 649 60.94 17.43 24.71
CA LYS A 649 60.46 17.70 23.33
C LYS A 649 61.71 18.20 22.55
N PRO A 650 61.64 18.65 21.27
CA PRO A 650 60.90 18.19 20.08
C PRO A 650 61.84 18.02 18.85
N ALA A 651 61.35 17.62 17.66
CA ALA A 651 61.94 17.96 16.34
C ALA A 651 60.98 17.60 15.17
N SER A 652 61.35 17.98 13.93
CA SER A 652 60.47 18.75 13.01
C SER A 652 60.74 18.57 11.50
N GLY A 653 59.71 18.62 10.64
CA GLY A 653 59.84 18.72 9.17
C GLY A 653 58.49 18.96 8.46
N MET A 654 58.45 19.69 7.32
CA MET A 654 57.20 20.19 6.68
C MET A 654 57.37 20.70 5.23
N LYS A 655 56.27 20.71 4.42
CA LYS A 655 56.02 21.26 3.03
C LYS A 655 55.89 20.15 1.95
N ARG A 656 55.05 20.17 0.88
CA ARG A 656 53.83 20.91 0.35
C ARG A 656 53.24 19.98 -0.80
N VAL A 657 52.18 20.13 -1.61
CA VAL A 657 51.15 21.08 -2.14
C VAL A 657 49.89 20.21 -2.49
N SER A 658 48.61 20.52 -2.18
CA SER A 658 47.58 21.37 -2.86
C SER A 658 47.32 21.09 -4.37
N PHE A 659 46.10 21.16 -4.95
CA PHE A 659 44.69 20.94 -4.51
C PHE A 659 43.74 21.13 -5.73
N CYS A 660 42.54 20.52 -5.78
CA CYS A 660 41.35 21.09 -6.47
C CYS A 660 40.05 20.56 -5.81
N LEU A 661 38.89 21.22 -6.02
CA LEU A 661 37.97 21.51 -4.90
C LEU A 661 36.50 21.81 -5.26
N SER A 662 35.58 21.30 -4.43
CA SER A 662 34.25 21.87 -4.10
C SER A 662 33.71 21.23 -2.81
N ALA A 663 33.09 21.92 -1.86
CA ALA A 663 33.23 23.33 -1.45
C ALA A 663 33.24 23.38 0.11
N PHE A 664 33.97 24.32 0.73
CA PHE A 664 34.22 24.33 2.18
C PHE A 664 34.00 25.71 2.81
N PHE A 665 33.36 25.74 3.99
CA PHE A 665 33.48 26.83 4.96
C PHE A 665 34.44 26.40 6.08
N GLU A 666 35.59 27.06 6.21
CA GLU A 666 36.59 26.77 7.25
C GLU A 666 36.86 28.01 8.12
N ARG A 667 36.60 27.94 9.43
CA ARG A 667 36.98 28.96 10.41
C ARG A 667 37.87 28.32 11.49
N ARG A 668 39.19 28.51 11.39
CA ARG A 668 40.16 27.80 12.24
C ARG A 668 40.25 28.38 13.66
N LEU A 669 40.03 27.52 14.65
CA LEU A 669 40.44 27.72 16.04
C LEU A 669 41.18 26.48 16.55
N GLY A 670 42.51 26.52 16.51
CA GLY A 670 43.37 25.50 17.14
C GLY A 670 43.35 24.11 16.49
N LYS A 671 43.55 23.08 17.32
CA LYS A 671 43.76 21.67 16.92
C LYS A 671 42.50 20.80 17.01
N LEU A 672 41.32 21.37 16.80
CA LEU A 672 40.06 20.62 16.77
C LEU A 672 39.45 20.68 15.37
N CYS A 673 38.73 19.63 14.98
CA CYS A 673 38.01 19.56 13.71
C CYS A 673 36.56 19.19 14.01
N ILE A 674 35.63 20.09 13.68
CA ILE A 674 34.20 19.94 13.95
C ILE A 674 33.52 19.55 12.63
N LYS A 675 32.81 18.42 12.62
CA LYS A 675 31.83 18.10 11.58
C LYS A 675 30.45 18.48 12.08
N LEU A 676 29.75 19.31 11.31
CA LEU A 676 28.31 19.52 11.43
C LEU A 676 27.61 18.70 10.34
N TRP A 677 26.49 18.08 10.70
CA TRP A 677 25.54 17.51 9.75
C TRP A 677 24.24 18.29 9.94
N CYS A 678 23.64 18.76 8.84
CA CYS A 678 22.44 19.57 8.88
C CYS A 678 21.49 19.07 7.78
N CYS A 679 20.41 18.41 8.18
CA CYS A 679 19.29 18.10 7.29
C CYS A 679 18.24 19.20 7.49
N SER A 680 18.02 20.01 6.45
CA SER A 680 16.95 21.00 6.44
C SER A 680 15.62 20.37 6.02
N ALA A 681 14.56 20.75 6.72
CA ALA A 681 13.18 20.67 6.23
C ALA A 681 12.62 22.11 6.24
N ASP A 682 11.94 22.53 5.18
CA ASP A 682 11.66 23.95 4.92
C ASP A 682 10.49 24.53 5.71
N ALA A 683 10.64 25.78 6.18
CA ALA A 683 9.53 26.65 6.58
C ALA A 683 9.88 28.15 6.44
N TYR A 684 9.22 28.81 5.48
CA TYR A 684 9.05 30.25 5.24
C TYR A 684 9.37 31.25 6.39
N THR A 685 10.11 32.33 6.10
CA THR A 685 9.52 33.69 5.80
C THR A 685 10.59 34.74 5.44
N ALA A 686 10.13 35.92 4.99
CA ALA A 686 10.88 37.00 4.33
C ALA A 686 11.92 37.77 5.18
N ASP A 687 12.96 38.34 4.54
CA ASP A 687 12.97 39.80 4.27
C ASP A 687 14.04 40.26 3.24
N MET A 688 13.97 41.53 2.81
CA MET A 688 14.84 42.24 1.82
C MET A 688 16.12 42.87 2.46
N PRO A 689 17.10 43.51 1.73
CA PRO A 689 17.13 43.91 0.31
C PRO A 689 18.43 43.58 -0.50
N ALA A 690 18.42 44.01 -1.77
CA ALA A 690 19.38 43.70 -2.84
C ALA A 690 20.75 44.43 -2.83
N VAL A 691 21.71 43.83 -3.55
CA VAL A 691 22.73 44.52 -4.39
C VAL A 691 22.71 43.86 -5.80
N ARG A 692 23.15 44.57 -6.84
CA ARG A 692 23.02 44.24 -8.28
C ARG A 692 24.37 44.01 -8.99
N ILE A 693 24.36 43.29 -10.14
CA ILE A 693 25.28 43.44 -11.31
C ILE A 693 26.74 42.94 -11.05
N HIS A 694 27.57 42.36 -11.95
CA HIS A 694 27.67 42.06 -13.41
C HIS A 694 28.47 40.71 -13.55
N ASP A 695 28.56 39.92 -14.63
CA ASP A 695 27.75 39.68 -15.85
C ASP A 695 28.31 38.48 -16.69
N TRP A 696 27.80 38.29 -17.92
CA TRP A 696 28.31 37.50 -19.08
C TRP A 696 28.23 35.96 -19.10
N GLN A 697 27.79 35.47 -20.27
CA GLN A 697 27.82 34.09 -20.80
C GLN A 697 28.97 33.95 -21.84
N PRO A 698 28.96 32.98 -22.78
CA PRO A 698 29.13 31.52 -22.64
C PRO A 698 30.33 30.99 -23.46
N ALA A 699 30.53 29.66 -23.50
CA ALA A 699 31.30 29.01 -24.57
C ALA A 699 30.66 27.66 -24.96
N PHE A 700 30.66 27.37 -26.27
CA PHE A 700 30.13 26.17 -26.93
C PHE A 700 31.29 25.36 -27.51
N GLN A 701 31.22 24.02 -27.57
CA GLN A 701 31.75 23.30 -28.73
C GLN A 701 31.21 21.88 -28.95
N GLN A 702 31.21 21.52 -30.23
CA GLN A 702 30.81 20.29 -30.93
C GLN A 702 32.06 19.41 -31.23
N SER A 703 32.05 18.16 -31.74
CA SER A 703 31.03 17.17 -32.15
C SER A 703 31.73 15.84 -32.54
N GLU A 704 30.97 14.83 -33.05
CA GLU A 704 31.43 13.66 -33.85
C GLU A 704 32.20 12.55 -33.10
N THR A 705 32.21 11.25 -33.45
CA THR A 705 31.42 10.30 -34.29
C THR A 705 31.67 8.88 -33.70
N GLY A 706 30.99 7.76 -33.99
CA GLY A 706 29.89 7.40 -34.90
C GLY A 706 29.67 5.86 -34.93
N GLN A 707 28.85 5.36 -35.86
CA GLN A 707 28.51 3.93 -36.14
C GLN A 707 27.58 3.15 -35.17
N ARG A 708 26.74 2.31 -35.79
CA ARG A 708 25.82 1.30 -35.22
C ARG A 708 26.28 -0.10 -35.67
N SER A 709 25.76 -1.20 -35.10
CA SER A 709 24.86 -2.15 -35.83
C SER A 709 24.58 -3.48 -35.11
N VAL A 710 23.41 -4.08 -35.42
CA VAL A 710 22.94 -5.47 -35.19
C VAL A 710 22.86 -5.98 -33.72
N GLY A 711 21.77 -6.63 -33.27
CA GLY A 711 20.46 -6.84 -33.89
C GLY A 711 19.60 -7.87 -33.14
N ILE A 712 18.27 -7.76 -33.27
CA ILE A 712 17.29 -8.70 -32.70
C ILE A 712 16.89 -9.73 -33.75
N GLY A 713 16.82 -11.01 -33.36
CA GLY A 713 16.32 -12.10 -34.20
C GLY A 713 14.95 -12.62 -33.75
N TRP A 714 13.92 -12.37 -34.55
CA TRP A 714 12.68 -13.17 -34.55
C TRP A 714 12.69 -14.10 -35.77
N GLN A 715 12.15 -15.32 -35.64
CA GLN A 715 11.85 -16.16 -36.80
C GLN A 715 10.34 -16.22 -37.05
N SER A 716 9.96 -15.96 -38.30
CA SER A 716 8.58 -15.96 -38.77
C SER A 716 8.21 -17.28 -39.45
N GLY A 717 6.93 -17.64 -39.35
CA GLY A 717 6.30 -18.64 -40.21
C GLY A 717 5.05 -18.03 -40.83
N ALA A 718 5.02 -17.88 -42.15
CA ALA A 718 3.95 -17.18 -42.88
C ALA A 718 3.42 -18.02 -44.04
N ALA A 719 2.16 -17.78 -44.41
CA ALA A 719 1.61 -18.09 -45.72
C ALA A 719 0.44 -17.12 -46.02
N PHE A 720 0.30 -16.73 -47.29
CA PHE A 720 -0.77 -15.89 -47.82
C PHE A 720 -1.46 -16.64 -48.97
N THR A 721 -2.68 -16.23 -49.32
CA THR A 721 -3.44 -16.62 -50.53
C THR A 721 -3.55 -18.12 -50.86
N GLN A 722 -4.75 -18.67 -50.71
CA GLN A 722 -5.63 -18.78 -51.87
C GLN A 722 -7.08 -18.49 -51.48
#